data_AF-A0A961NX28-F1
#
_entry.id   AF-A0A961NX28-F1
#
_cell.length_a   1.000
_cell.length_b   1.000
_cell.length_c   1.000
_cell.angle_alpha   90.00
_cell.angle_beta   90.00
_cell.angle_gamma   90.00
#
_symmetry.space_group_name_H-M   'P 1'
#
loop_
_entity.id
_entity.type
_entity.pdbx_description
1 polymer ?
#
loop_
_entity_poly.entity_id
_entity_poly.type
_entity_poly.pdbx_seq_one_letter_code
_entity_poly.pdbx_strand_id
1 'polypeptide(L)'
;LASWGERHFSAPAGLDPTETLAALAAWALYNTGDAGAGLAYASARIVEDAAAHKGYVSPWVPLTLAREDPAAAPAETLARALADDLAAAEAGGFPADLTARDPALAPAEIPAIGLSRKAPIDGTALTLALDGARITLWHDARMIDEDALTLLADRLAQFLDRLAAAPERPLSDHLVLPPRERALMLTDWNATQAETDLTPVPRAFEAQVDRTPDAPALAFNDRTMSYAELDGRANALAHRLIAEGARPGDRIGIYLARSFELMIAALAIHKVGAAYVPLDPVYPADRLAHYVTDSQAAFVVTDLTLAPGLPKSDAVPVMVPGDSDPTRPDVEIPPEALAYVIYTSGSTGTPKGVQVEHRNLANFFTGMDTYLAPKGTWLAVTSLGFDISVLELFYTLTRGYKVVIVSEAARVTLSDSASGAADYSLSAQLTRHKATVLQCTPSMARMILADEAARAALAGLKQILLGGEAVTASLTADIRALTQAQIVDMYGPTETTIWSTAHVVTGTETGVVPIGKPLANQTAYVLDARMQPVPVGLAGELWIGGLGVTRGYWQRDELNADRFRPDPFAAEAGVAQYETPRMYGTGDLVRWRADGVLDFLGRTDHQVKIRGQRLELGEIEARINRADGVRQAVVVPKGEGAETRLVAYLEETGPGAVDIAKIRADLVANLPEVMVPAQFVTLAALPLTPNRKVDRKALPEP
;
A
#
# COMPACT_ATOMS: atom_id res chain seq x y z
N LEU A 1 -37.14 16.14 5.86
CA LEU A 1 -36.86 17.59 6.12
C LEU A 1 -36.68 18.02 7.58
N ALA A 2 -37.34 17.46 8.60
CA ALA A 2 -37.19 17.93 10.00
C ALA A 2 -35.76 17.80 10.59
N SER A 3 -34.90 16.98 9.98
CA SER A 3 -33.48 16.79 10.35
C SER A 3 -32.51 17.71 9.59
N TRP A 4 -33.03 18.61 8.75
CA TRP A 4 -32.19 19.39 7.85
C TRP A 4 -31.71 20.68 8.51
N GLY A 5 -30.43 20.99 8.34
CA GLY A 5 -29.83 22.28 8.70
C GLY A 5 -29.44 23.08 7.46
N GLU A 6 -29.10 24.36 7.65
CA GLU A 6 -28.69 25.28 6.60
C GLU A 6 -27.48 26.15 6.97
N ARG A 7 -26.67 26.47 5.96
CA ARG A 7 -25.63 27.51 5.99
C ARG A 7 -25.83 28.44 4.79
N HIS A 8 -25.62 29.73 4.99
CA HIS A 8 -25.89 30.77 3.97
C HIS A 8 -24.62 31.40 3.45
N PHE A 9 -24.57 31.62 2.14
CA PHE A 9 -23.47 32.27 1.41
C PHE A 9 -24.04 33.26 0.40
N SER A 10 -23.18 34.14 -0.14
CA SER A 10 -23.55 35.08 -1.20
C SER A 10 -22.99 34.60 -2.54
N ALA A 11 -23.78 34.75 -3.59
CA ALA A 11 -23.32 34.49 -4.95
C ALA A 11 -22.20 35.48 -5.33
N PRO A 12 -21.19 35.05 -6.10
CA PRO A 12 -20.13 35.92 -6.60
C PRO A 12 -20.70 37.08 -7.41
N ALA A 13 -20.21 38.30 -7.14
CA ALA A 13 -20.62 39.46 -7.93
C ALA A 13 -20.13 39.31 -9.38
N GLY A 14 -21.02 39.54 -10.36
CA GLY A 14 -20.67 39.51 -11.77
C GLY A 14 -20.91 38.18 -12.49
N LEU A 15 -21.26 37.11 -11.77
CA LEU A 15 -21.80 35.88 -12.38
C LEU A 15 -23.31 35.98 -12.48
N ASP A 16 -23.87 35.49 -13.58
CA ASP A 16 -25.30 35.28 -13.69
C ASP A 16 -25.77 34.04 -12.87
N PRO A 17 -27.09 33.86 -12.65
CA PRO A 17 -27.59 32.73 -11.88
C PRO A 17 -27.26 31.35 -12.47
N THR A 18 -27.14 31.22 -13.79
CA THR A 18 -26.81 29.96 -14.47
C THR A 18 -25.33 29.65 -14.33
N GLU A 19 -24.46 30.66 -14.46
CA GLU A 19 -23.02 30.55 -14.17
C GLU A 19 -22.76 30.17 -12.72
N THR A 20 -23.51 30.78 -11.80
CA THR A 20 -23.41 30.43 -10.37
C THR A 20 -23.84 28.98 -10.13
N LEU A 21 -24.96 28.53 -10.71
CA LEU A 21 -25.38 27.13 -10.61
C LEU A 21 -24.36 26.16 -11.22
N ALA A 22 -23.76 26.50 -12.36
CA ALA A 22 -22.72 25.70 -12.99
C ALA A 22 -21.47 25.59 -12.10
N ALA A 23 -21.05 26.69 -11.49
CA ALA A 23 -19.95 26.70 -10.54
C ALA A 23 -20.25 25.85 -9.29
N LEU A 24 -21.46 25.95 -8.73
CA LEU A 24 -21.90 25.12 -7.61
C LEU A 24 -21.97 23.63 -7.97
N ALA A 25 -22.40 23.32 -9.19
CA ALA A 25 -22.40 21.96 -9.72
C ALA A 25 -20.99 21.37 -9.81
N ALA A 26 -20.04 22.13 -10.37
CA ALA A 26 -18.64 21.70 -10.43
C ALA A 26 -18.02 21.53 -9.05
N TRP A 27 -18.30 22.46 -8.12
CA TRP A 27 -17.85 22.35 -6.74
C TRP A 27 -18.42 21.12 -6.05
N ALA A 28 -19.70 20.82 -6.24
CA ALA A 28 -20.34 19.62 -5.70
C ALA A 28 -19.68 18.34 -6.21
N LEU A 29 -19.50 18.21 -7.53
CA LEU A 29 -18.89 17.03 -8.15
C LEU A 29 -17.42 16.84 -7.73
N TYR A 30 -16.67 17.93 -7.60
CA TYR A 30 -15.31 17.85 -7.07
C TYR A 30 -15.27 17.31 -5.64
N ASN A 31 -16.21 17.74 -4.79
CA ASN A 31 -16.28 17.34 -3.38
C ASN A 31 -16.90 15.96 -3.14
N THR A 32 -17.40 15.27 -4.16
CA THR A 32 -17.86 13.87 -4.08
C THR A 32 -16.85 12.87 -4.64
N GLY A 33 -15.90 13.33 -5.46
CA GLY A 33 -14.96 12.45 -6.17
C GLY A 33 -15.64 11.57 -7.23
N ASP A 34 -16.91 11.83 -7.55
CA ASP A 34 -17.68 11.07 -8.54
C ASP A 34 -18.05 11.98 -9.71
N ALA A 35 -17.19 11.96 -10.74
CA ALA A 35 -17.42 12.70 -11.99
C ALA A 35 -18.61 12.15 -12.80
N GLY A 36 -19.17 10.98 -12.44
CA GLY A 36 -20.23 10.28 -13.17
C GLY A 36 -21.59 10.19 -12.47
N ALA A 37 -21.66 10.41 -11.15
CA ALA A 37 -22.89 10.24 -10.34
C ALA A 37 -24.08 11.13 -10.74
N GLY A 38 -23.82 12.23 -11.44
CA GLY A 38 -24.83 13.27 -11.67
C GLY A 38 -25.27 13.94 -10.37
N LEU A 39 -26.16 14.93 -10.49
CA LEU A 39 -26.73 15.69 -9.39
C LEU A 39 -28.25 15.56 -9.41
N ALA A 40 -28.90 15.57 -8.25
CA ALA A 40 -30.35 15.71 -8.21
C ALA A 40 -30.69 17.19 -8.47
N TYR A 41 -31.50 17.51 -9.48
CA TYR A 41 -31.98 18.88 -9.69
C TYR A 41 -33.45 19.01 -9.32
N ALA A 42 -33.81 20.09 -8.62
CA ALA A 42 -35.20 20.43 -8.34
C ALA A 42 -35.47 21.94 -8.45
N SER A 43 -36.63 22.26 -9.04
CA SER A 43 -37.20 23.60 -9.10
C SER A 43 -38.63 23.57 -8.56
N ALA A 44 -39.23 24.74 -8.29
CA ALA A 44 -40.62 24.82 -7.83
C ALA A 44 -41.59 24.08 -8.76
N ARG A 45 -41.38 24.22 -10.08
CA ARG A 45 -42.18 23.54 -11.11
C ARG A 45 -42.08 22.01 -11.00
N ILE A 46 -40.88 21.45 -10.83
CA ILE A 46 -40.66 19.99 -10.73
C ILE A 46 -41.37 19.45 -9.48
N VAL A 47 -41.23 20.15 -8.34
CA VAL A 47 -41.85 19.74 -7.08
C VAL A 47 -43.38 19.83 -7.15
N GLU A 48 -43.92 20.88 -7.77
CA GLU A 48 -45.37 21.05 -7.98
C GLU A 48 -45.94 19.97 -8.91
N ASP A 49 -45.24 19.64 -10.00
CA ASP A 49 -45.64 18.59 -10.93
C ASP A 49 -45.63 17.20 -10.28
N ALA A 50 -44.58 16.89 -9.50
CA ALA A 50 -44.50 15.65 -8.73
C ALA A 50 -45.61 15.54 -7.67
N ALA A 51 -46.00 16.67 -7.04
CA ALA A 51 -47.11 16.70 -6.10
C ALA A 51 -48.46 16.47 -6.78
N ALA A 52 -48.65 16.99 -8.00
CA ALA A 52 -49.85 16.77 -8.81
C ALA A 52 -49.95 15.33 -9.33
N HIS A 53 -48.81 14.68 -9.60
CA HIS A 53 -48.71 13.34 -10.19
C HIS A 53 -48.00 12.34 -9.26
N LYS A 54 -48.42 12.31 -7.99
CA LYS A 54 -47.78 11.51 -6.94
C LYS A 54 -47.65 10.02 -7.33
N GLY A 55 -46.43 9.50 -7.27
CA GLY A 55 -46.12 8.11 -7.60
C GLY A 55 -45.82 7.85 -9.09
N TYR A 56 -46.07 8.83 -9.96
CA TYR A 56 -45.76 8.77 -11.39
C TYR A 56 -44.59 9.66 -11.77
N VAL A 57 -44.43 10.80 -11.09
CA VAL A 57 -43.38 11.79 -11.35
C VAL A 57 -42.51 12.00 -10.11
N SER A 58 -41.20 12.07 -10.31
CA SER A 58 -40.20 12.31 -9.28
C SER A 58 -40.12 13.79 -8.89
N PRO A 59 -39.94 14.13 -7.60
CA PRO A 59 -39.76 15.51 -7.13
C PRO A 59 -38.38 16.09 -7.45
N TRP A 60 -37.54 15.35 -8.18
CA TRP A 60 -36.23 15.75 -8.69
C TRP A 60 -35.98 15.09 -10.04
N VAL A 61 -35.06 15.64 -10.82
CA VAL A 61 -34.61 15.07 -12.09
C VAL A 61 -33.08 14.91 -12.09
N PRO A 62 -32.53 13.86 -12.72
CA PRO A 62 -31.08 13.71 -12.82
C PRO A 62 -30.51 14.82 -13.70
N LEU A 63 -29.43 15.43 -13.23
CA LEU A 63 -28.66 16.45 -13.93
C LEU A 63 -27.24 15.93 -14.13
N THR A 64 -26.84 15.74 -15.38
CA THR A 64 -25.50 15.24 -15.72
C THR A 64 -24.73 16.35 -16.41
N LEU A 65 -23.61 16.78 -15.82
CA LEU A 65 -22.67 17.63 -16.53
C LEU A 65 -21.82 16.75 -17.46
N ALA A 66 -22.20 16.66 -18.73
CA ALA A 66 -21.56 15.77 -19.70
C ALA A 66 -20.14 16.24 -20.11
N ARG A 67 -19.16 16.12 -19.21
CA ARG A 67 -17.72 16.36 -19.48
C ARG A 67 -16.84 15.43 -18.65
N GLU A 68 -15.68 15.05 -19.21
CA GLU A 68 -14.66 14.26 -18.50
C GLU A 68 -14.10 14.98 -17.26
N ASP A 69 -13.99 16.31 -17.32
CA ASP A 69 -13.63 17.17 -16.18
C ASP A 69 -14.41 18.50 -16.25
N PRO A 70 -15.51 18.66 -15.49
CA PRO A 70 -16.27 19.90 -15.42
C PRO A 70 -15.45 21.10 -14.91
N ALA A 71 -14.40 20.84 -14.12
CA ALA A 71 -13.58 21.87 -13.52
C ALA A 71 -12.50 22.41 -14.48
N ALA A 72 -12.21 21.72 -15.58
CA ALA A 72 -11.23 22.15 -16.57
C ALA A 72 -11.65 23.39 -17.38
N ALA A 73 -12.93 23.80 -17.29
CA ALA A 73 -13.47 24.95 -18.03
C ALA A 73 -13.83 26.12 -17.09
N PRO A 74 -13.85 27.36 -17.61
CA PRO A 74 -14.42 28.50 -16.88
C PRO A 74 -15.92 28.35 -16.64
N ALA A 75 -16.44 29.09 -15.64
CA ALA A 75 -17.85 29.04 -15.24
C ALA A 75 -18.80 29.31 -16.41
N GLU A 76 -18.54 30.33 -17.23
CA GLU A 76 -19.34 30.69 -18.41
C GLU A 76 -19.48 29.51 -19.41
N THR A 77 -18.38 28.76 -19.62
CA THR A 77 -18.39 27.64 -20.56
C THR A 77 -19.19 26.47 -20.03
N LEU A 78 -19.12 26.22 -18.73
CA LEU A 78 -19.93 25.19 -18.08
C LEU A 78 -21.41 25.61 -18.02
N ALA A 79 -21.69 26.90 -17.80
CA ALA A 79 -23.03 27.47 -17.79
C ALA A 79 -23.76 27.26 -19.11
N ARG A 80 -23.07 27.45 -20.24
CA ARG A 80 -23.64 27.19 -21.57
C ARG A 80 -24.04 25.73 -21.77
N ALA A 81 -23.22 24.79 -21.29
CA ALA A 81 -23.55 23.37 -21.36
C ALA A 81 -24.71 23.02 -20.42
N LEU A 82 -24.68 23.55 -19.19
CA LEU A 82 -25.71 23.32 -18.19
C LEU A 82 -27.06 23.94 -18.56
N ALA A 83 -27.08 25.04 -19.33
CA ALA A 83 -28.30 25.73 -19.71
C ALA A 83 -29.26 24.82 -20.50
N ASP A 84 -28.74 24.00 -21.42
CA ASP A 84 -29.54 23.06 -22.20
C ASP A 84 -30.10 21.95 -21.31
N ASP A 85 -29.28 21.40 -20.40
CA ASP A 85 -29.71 20.37 -19.45
C ASP A 85 -30.76 20.90 -18.47
N LEU A 86 -30.61 22.14 -17.98
CA LEU A 86 -31.60 22.79 -17.11
C LEU A 86 -32.90 23.08 -17.87
N ALA A 87 -32.83 23.53 -19.12
CA ALA A 87 -34.02 23.76 -19.93
C ALA A 87 -34.78 22.45 -20.18
N ALA A 88 -34.07 21.35 -20.45
CA ALA A 88 -34.65 20.03 -20.59
C ALA A 88 -35.26 19.52 -19.26
N ALA A 89 -34.53 19.67 -18.16
CA ALA A 89 -34.99 19.33 -16.81
C ALA A 89 -36.26 20.10 -16.41
N GLU A 90 -36.38 21.37 -16.82
CA GLU A 90 -37.55 22.19 -16.56
C GLU A 90 -38.71 21.92 -17.53
N ALA A 91 -38.51 21.19 -18.63
CA ALA A 91 -39.55 20.94 -19.62
C ALA A 91 -40.61 19.91 -19.15
N GLY A 92 -40.27 18.97 -18.26
CA GLY A 92 -41.21 17.97 -17.71
C GLY A 92 -40.58 17.08 -16.64
N GLY A 93 -41.41 16.53 -15.74
CA GLY A 93 -40.94 15.73 -14.61
C GLY A 93 -40.37 14.35 -14.98
N PHE A 94 -39.38 13.89 -14.20
CA PHE A 94 -38.74 12.59 -14.41
C PHE A 94 -39.69 11.45 -13.99
N PRO A 95 -40.06 10.53 -14.89
CA PRO A 95 -41.07 9.51 -14.60
C PRO A 95 -40.55 8.47 -13.60
N ALA A 96 -41.08 8.53 -12.38
CA ALA A 96 -40.69 7.66 -11.28
C ALA A 96 -41.21 6.22 -11.42
N ASP A 97 -42.22 6.01 -12.27
CA ASP A 97 -42.85 4.71 -12.48
C ASP A 97 -42.29 3.94 -13.70
N LEU A 98 -41.22 4.43 -14.33
CA LEU A 98 -40.61 3.76 -15.49
C LEU A 98 -40.26 2.30 -15.23
N THR A 99 -39.68 1.99 -14.07
CA THR A 99 -39.33 0.61 -13.70
C THR A 99 -40.55 -0.27 -13.46
N ALA A 100 -41.69 0.32 -13.10
CA ALA A 100 -42.95 -0.40 -13.02
C ALA A 100 -43.55 -0.67 -14.41
N ARG A 101 -43.20 0.15 -15.42
CA ARG A 101 -43.61 -0.02 -16.82
C ARG A 101 -42.69 -0.95 -17.61
N ASP A 102 -41.39 -0.94 -17.31
CA ASP A 102 -40.37 -1.79 -17.90
C ASP A 102 -39.44 -2.35 -16.82
N PRO A 103 -39.63 -3.62 -16.41
CA PRO A 103 -38.80 -4.27 -15.39
C PRO A 103 -37.33 -4.45 -15.78
N ALA A 104 -36.95 -4.24 -17.05
CA ALA A 104 -35.56 -4.27 -17.49
C ALA A 104 -34.80 -2.99 -17.10
N LEU A 105 -35.50 -1.92 -16.70
CA LEU A 105 -34.90 -0.67 -16.24
C LEU A 105 -34.57 -0.77 -14.74
N ALA A 106 -33.38 -0.31 -14.36
CA ALA A 106 -33.01 -0.13 -12.97
C ALA A 106 -33.68 1.14 -12.40
N PRO A 107 -34.10 1.13 -11.12
CA PRO A 107 -34.61 2.33 -10.48
C PRO A 107 -33.51 3.38 -10.40
N ALA A 108 -33.85 4.64 -10.71
CA ALA A 108 -32.93 5.74 -10.56
C ALA A 108 -32.65 5.97 -9.06
N GLU A 109 -31.41 5.78 -8.64
CA GLU A 109 -30.97 6.16 -7.32
C GLU A 109 -30.81 7.67 -7.25
N ILE A 110 -31.28 8.27 -6.17
CA ILE A 110 -31.11 9.71 -5.96
C ILE A 110 -29.63 10.01 -5.67
N PRO A 111 -29.00 10.95 -6.39
CA PRO A 111 -27.65 11.38 -6.08
C PRO A 111 -27.53 11.91 -4.66
N ALA A 112 -26.37 11.69 -4.02
CA ALA A 112 -26.12 12.18 -2.67
C ALA A 112 -26.11 13.72 -2.59
N ILE A 113 -25.88 14.42 -3.70
CA ILE A 113 -25.90 15.89 -3.76
C ILE A 113 -27.00 16.38 -4.70
N GLY A 114 -27.74 17.37 -4.22
CA GLY A 114 -28.74 18.11 -4.97
C GLY A 114 -28.31 19.53 -5.34
N LEU A 115 -28.86 20.03 -6.44
CA LEU A 115 -28.92 21.43 -6.81
C LEU A 115 -30.37 21.87 -6.86
N SER A 116 -30.68 23.03 -6.28
CA SER A 116 -32.04 23.55 -6.34
C SER A 116 -32.08 25.06 -6.48
N ARG A 117 -33.28 25.57 -6.77
CA ARG A 117 -33.54 27.02 -6.81
C ARG A 117 -33.95 27.59 -5.45
N LYS A 118 -34.22 26.75 -4.44
CA LYS A 118 -34.80 27.26 -3.17
C LYS A 118 -34.73 26.31 -1.98
N ALA A 119 -35.14 25.06 -2.17
CA ALA A 119 -35.45 24.14 -1.09
C ALA A 119 -34.53 22.90 -1.13
N PRO A 120 -34.32 22.22 0.00
CA PRO A 120 -33.60 20.94 0.03
C PRO A 120 -34.34 19.87 -0.78
N ILE A 121 -33.58 18.95 -1.36
CA ILE A 121 -34.12 17.77 -2.06
C ILE A 121 -34.08 16.58 -1.10
N ASP A 122 -35.25 16.09 -0.70
CA ASP A 122 -35.37 14.95 0.22
C ASP A 122 -34.73 13.70 -0.39
N GLY A 123 -33.92 13.00 0.41
CA GLY A 123 -33.12 11.84 -0.04
C GLY A 123 -31.67 12.18 -0.42
N THR A 124 -31.35 13.45 -0.67
CA THR A 124 -29.95 13.88 -0.81
C THR A 124 -29.31 14.11 0.57
N ALA A 125 -28.01 13.91 0.68
CA ALA A 125 -27.24 14.23 1.89
C ALA A 125 -26.97 15.74 1.98
N LEU A 126 -26.75 16.38 0.83
CA LEU A 126 -26.44 17.80 0.69
C LEU A 126 -27.28 18.41 -0.45
N THR A 127 -27.80 19.63 -0.30
CA THR A 127 -28.40 20.38 -1.42
C THR A 127 -27.86 21.81 -1.46
N LEU A 128 -27.33 22.22 -2.61
CA LEU A 128 -26.95 23.61 -2.89
C LEU A 128 -28.12 24.33 -3.55
N ALA A 129 -28.73 25.29 -2.85
CA ALA A 129 -29.86 26.06 -3.35
C ALA A 129 -29.43 27.48 -3.75
N LEU A 130 -29.81 27.96 -4.93
CA LEU A 130 -29.60 29.34 -5.36
C LEU A 130 -30.94 30.10 -5.50
N ASP A 131 -31.17 31.06 -4.60
CA ASP A 131 -32.36 31.93 -4.55
C ASP A 131 -31.93 33.40 -4.73
N GLY A 132 -31.99 33.89 -5.97
CA GLY A 132 -31.43 35.19 -6.33
C GLY A 132 -29.91 35.21 -6.14
N ALA A 133 -29.42 36.08 -5.26
CA ALA A 133 -27.99 36.16 -4.90
C ALA A 133 -27.64 35.35 -3.64
N ARG A 134 -28.61 34.67 -3.01
CA ARG A 134 -28.37 33.86 -1.82
C ARG A 134 -28.13 32.41 -2.21
N ILE A 135 -27.02 31.87 -1.74
CA ILE A 135 -26.71 30.44 -1.80
C ILE A 135 -26.99 29.83 -0.43
N THR A 136 -27.74 28.73 -0.39
CA THR A 136 -27.98 27.98 0.84
C THR A 136 -27.46 26.57 0.68
N LEU A 137 -26.53 26.19 1.56
CA LEU A 137 -26.06 24.82 1.72
C LEU A 137 -26.95 24.11 2.73
N TRP A 138 -27.86 23.30 2.22
CA TRP A 138 -28.72 22.44 3.01
C TRP A 138 -28.02 21.09 3.25
N HIS A 139 -28.16 20.54 4.45
CA HIS A 139 -27.63 19.20 4.76
C HIS A 139 -28.60 18.40 5.62
N ASP A 140 -28.59 17.07 5.46
CA ASP A 140 -29.29 16.17 6.37
C ASP A 140 -28.35 15.79 7.53
N ALA A 141 -28.66 16.24 8.75
CA ALA A 141 -27.84 16.00 9.94
C ALA A 141 -27.72 14.50 10.33
N ARG A 142 -28.48 13.62 9.67
CA ARG A 142 -28.37 12.16 9.83
C ARG A 142 -27.28 11.54 8.94
N MET A 143 -26.89 12.24 7.88
CA MET A 143 -25.94 11.78 6.87
C MET A 143 -24.61 12.54 6.91
N ILE A 144 -24.64 13.80 7.35
CA ILE A 144 -23.47 14.68 7.44
C ILE A 144 -23.37 15.19 8.87
N ASP A 145 -22.26 14.88 9.55
CA ASP A 145 -21.93 15.44 10.86
C ASP A 145 -21.43 16.89 10.77
N GLU A 146 -21.33 17.56 11.92
CA GLU A 146 -20.99 18.98 11.98
C GLU A 146 -19.56 19.30 11.52
N ASP A 147 -18.62 18.36 11.70
CA ASP A 147 -17.23 18.55 11.29
C ASP A 147 -17.10 18.47 9.76
N ALA A 148 -17.74 17.47 9.15
CA ALA A 148 -17.85 17.36 7.70
C ALA A 148 -18.59 18.55 7.08
N LEU A 149 -19.69 19.01 7.71
CA LEU A 149 -20.41 20.20 7.26
C LEU A 149 -19.52 21.46 7.31
N THR A 150 -18.78 21.65 8.41
CA THR A 150 -17.87 22.80 8.56
C THR A 150 -16.82 22.79 7.45
N LEU A 151 -16.25 21.63 7.15
CA LEU A 151 -15.27 21.48 6.09
C LEU A 151 -15.84 21.83 4.71
N LEU A 152 -17.03 21.30 4.39
CA LEU A 152 -17.73 21.62 3.13
C LEU A 152 -18.10 23.11 3.06
N ALA A 153 -18.55 23.72 4.16
CA ALA A 153 -18.86 25.13 4.22
C ALA A 153 -17.62 26.01 3.98
N ASP A 154 -16.48 25.69 4.61
CA ASP A 154 -15.22 26.40 4.42
C ASP A 154 -14.70 26.28 2.98
N ARG A 155 -14.80 25.08 2.39
CA ARG A 155 -14.46 24.84 0.98
C ARG A 155 -15.35 25.65 0.04
N LEU A 156 -16.66 25.71 0.31
CA LEU A 156 -17.59 26.48 -0.51
C LEU A 156 -17.30 27.98 -0.41
N ALA A 157 -17.10 28.50 0.81
CA ALA A 157 -16.74 29.91 1.01
C ALA A 157 -15.48 30.30 0.23
N GLN A 158 -14.40 29.54 0.38
CA GLN A 158 -13.15 29.82 -0.31
C GLN A 158 -13.29 29.73 -1.83
N PHE A 159 -14.02 28.73 -2.33
CA PHE A 159 -14.30 28.58 -3.75
C PHE A 159 -15.03 29.81 -4.31
N LEU A 160 -16.10 30.26 -3.65
CA LEU A 160 -16.89 31.42 -4.07
C LEU A 160 -16.05 32.71 -4.05
N ASP A 161 -15.24 32.92 -3.01
CA ASP A 161 -14.35 34.09 -2.90
C ASP A 161 -13.32 34.12 -4.04
N ARG A 162 -12.69 32.98 -4.34
CA ARG A 162 -11.72 32.88 -5.44
C ARG A 162 -12.39 33.05 -6.80
N LEU A 163 -13.58 32.50 -6.98
CA LEU A 163 -14.33 32.60 -8.23
C LEU A 163 -14.76 34.05 -8.50
N ALA A 164 -15.18 34.78 -7.46
CA ALA A 164 -15.53 36.20 -7.58
C ALA A 164 -14.34 37.06 -8.03
N ALA A 165 -13.11 36.68 -7.66
CA ALA A 165 -11.91 37.44 -7.99
C ALA A 165 -11.39 37.23 -9.42
N ALA A 166 -11.67 36.08 -10.05
CA ALA A 166 -11.16 35.74 -11.38
C ALA A 166 -12.07 34.73 -12.12
N PRO A 167 -13.33 35.10 -12.46
CA PRO A 167 -14.33 34.17 -13.00
C PRO A 167 -14.00 33.61 -14.39
N GLU A 168 -13.07 34.26 -15.11
CA GLU A 168 -12.61 33.84 -16.43
C GLU A 168 -11.66 32.63 -16.41
N ARG A 169 -11.13 32.26 -15.24
CA ARG A 169 -10.22 31.13 -15.09
C ARG A 169 -10.96 29.79 -15.03
N PRO A 170 -10.29 28.68 -15.33
CA PRO A 170 -10.86 27.34 -15.13
C PRO A 170 -11.32 27.15 -13.68
N LEU A 171 -12.50 26.55 -13.47
CA LEU A 171 -13.05 26.28 -12.14
C LEU A 171 -12.07 25.50 -11.24
N SER A 172 -11.24 24.66 -11.85
CA SER A 172 -10.19 23.88 -11.20
C SER A 172 -9.08 24.71 -10.54
N ASP A 173 -8.88 25.97 -10.94
CA ASP A 173 -7.94 26.91 -10.28
C ASP A 173 -8.53 27.48 -8.97
N HIS A 174 -9.85 27.39 -8.80
CA HIS A 174 -10.59 27.87 -7.64
C HIS A 174 -10.88 26.75 -6.63
N LEU A 175 -10.85 25.49 -7.05
CA LEU A 175 -11.02 24.29 -6.22
C LEU A 175 -9.74 23.96 -5.44
N VAL A 176 -9.38 24.87 -4.54
CA VAL A 176 -8.22 24.73 -3.64
C VAL A 176 -8.71 24.41 -2.24
N LEU A 177 -7.90 23.70 -1.46
CA LEU A 177 -8.21 23.42 -0.06
C LEU A 177 -8.17 24.71 0.78
N PRO A 178 -9.13 24.88 1.71
CA PRO A 178 -9.08 25.93 2.72
C PRO A 178 -7.77 25.87 3.52
N PRO A 179 -7.23 27.00 3.99
CA PRO A 179 -5.95 27.03 4.70
C PRO A 179 -5.90 26.08 5.90
N ARG A 180 -7.03 25.96 6.63
CA ARG A 180 -7.16 25.04 7.77
C ARG A 180 -7.07 23.57 7.35
N GLU A 181 -7.79 23.18 6.31
CA GLU A 181 -7.76 21.81 5.80
C GLU A 181 -6.39 21.45 5.24
N ARG A 182 -5.78 22.37 4.49
CA ARG A 182 -4.40 22.22 4.02
C ARG A 182 -3.41 22.04 5.17
N ALA A 183 -3.51 22.83 6.23
CA ALA A 183 -2.64 22.73 7.40
C ALA A 183 -2.82 21.38 8.13
N LEU A 184 -4.05 20.90 8.29
CA LEU A 184 -4.31 19.57 8.85
C LEU A 184 -3.57 18.48 8.08
N MET A 185 -3.73 18.48 6.75
CA MET A 185 -3.22 17.43 5.88
C MET A 185 -1.71 17.48 5.64
N LEU A 186 -1.12 18.68 5.58
CA LEU A 186 0.30 18.82 5.24
C LEU A 186 1.19 19.05 6.46
N THR A 187 0.66 19.60 7.54
CA THR A 187 1.42 19.94 8.74
C THR A 187 0.99 19.09 9.92
N ASP A 188 -0.27 19.17 10.36
CA ASP A 188 -0.66 18.63 11.66
C ASP A 188 -0.66 17.09 11.70
N TRP A 189 -1.22 16.43 10.68
CA TRP A 189 -1.20 14.97 10.57
C TRP A 189 0.15 14.39 10.15
N ASN A 190 1.03 15.26 9.67
CA ASN A 190 2.41 14.96 9.28
C ASN A 190 3.43 15.46 10.31
N ALA A 191 2.99 15.89 11.49
CA ALA A 191 3.85 16.31 12.60
C ALA A 191 4.49 15.09 13.28
N THR A 192 5.34 14.37 12.55
CA THR A 192 5.93 13.09 12.94
C THR A 192 7.39 13.21 13.35
N GLN A 193 7.90 14.43 13.53
CA GLN A 193 9.30 14.68 13.85
C GLN A 193 9.68 13.98 15.16
N ALA A 194 10.73 13.15 15.10
CA ALA A 194 11.30 12.45 16.23
C ALA A 194 12.83 12.53 16.18
N GLU A 195 13.45 12.69 17.34
CA GLU A 195 14.90 12.59 17.45
C GLU A 195 15.34 11.15 17.12
N THR A 196 16.23 11.01 16.14
CA THR A 196 16.69 9.72 15.65
C THR A 196 18.20 9.63 15.75
N ASP A 197 18.67 8.61 16.46
CA ASP A 197 20.05 8.18 16.41
C ASP A 197 20.30 7.44 15.09
N LEU A 198 21.07 8.06 14.19
CA LEU A 198 21.39 7.52 12.86
C LEU A 198 22.53 6.49 12.87
N THR A 199 22.90 5.96 14.04
CA THR A 199 23.91 4.91 14.17
C THR A 199 23.58 3.71 13.26
N PRO A 200 24.52 3.30 12.38
CA PRO A 200 24.31 2.16 11.51
C PRO A 200 24.03 0.87 12.28
N VAL A 201 23.19 0.01 11.70
CA VAL A 201 22.78 -1.29 12.24
C VAL A 201 23.94 -2.12 12.84
N PRO A 202 25.09 -2.32 12.17
CA PRO A 202 26.18 -3.12 12.76
C PRO A 202 26.73 -2.51 14.05
N ARG A 203 26.80 -1.17 14.16
CA ARG A 203 27.27 -0.47 15.36
C ARG A 203 26.23 -0.51 16.48
N ALA A 204 24.95 -0.36 16.14
CA ALA A 204 23.86 -0.53 17.10
C ALA A 204 23.81 -1.98 17.65
N PHE A 205 24.07 -2.98 16.81
CA PHE A 205 24.16 -4.38 17.21
C PHE A 205 25.35 -4.61 18.14
N GLU A 206 26.54 -4.11 17.80
CA GLU A 206 27.74 -4.20 18.65
C GLU A 206 27.53 -3.55 20.02
N ALA A 207 26.87 -2.39 20.08
CA ALA A 207 26.50 -1.76 21.34
C ALA A 207 25.56 -2.65 22.18
N GLN A 208 24.65 -3.39 21.55
CA GLN A 208 23.81 -4.37 22.25
C GLN A 208 24.60 -5.60 22.71
N VAL A 209 25.57 -6.07 21.91
CA VAL A 209 26.49 -7.15 22.30
C VAL A 209 27.27 -6.77 23.54
N ASP A 210 27.79 -5.54 23.60
CA ASP A 210 28.54 -5.04 24.76
C ASP A 210 27.67 -4.93 26.03
N ARG A 211 26.37 -4.65 25.86
CA ARG A 211 25.41 -4.56 26.98
C ARG A 211 25.03 -5.92 27.55
N THR A 212 24.81 -6.93 26.71
CA THR A 212 24.32 -8.26 27.13
C THR A 212 24.97 -9.40 26.35
N PRO A 213 26.29 -9.63 26.50
CA PRO A 213 27.03 -10.57 25.65
C PRO A 213 26.54 -12.02 25.78
N ASP A 214 26.19 -12.43 27.00
CA ASP A 214 25.76 -13.80 27.32
C ASP A 214 24.26 -14.05 27.12
N ALA A 215 23.48 -13.01 26.79
CA ALA A 215 22.05 -13.16 26.55
C ALA A 215 21.79 -13.95 25.26
N PRO A 216 20.71 -14.76 25.19
CA PRO A 216 20.38 -15.50 23.98
C PRO A 216 19.93 -14.54 22.87
N ALA A 217 20.70 -14.49 21.79
CA ALA A 217 20.42 -13.64 20.63
C ALA A 217 19.57 -14.38 19.59
N LEU A 218 20.00 -15.59 19.21
CA LEU A 218 19.45 -16.32 18.07
C LEU A 218 19.16 -17.76 18.44
N ALA A 219 17.99 -18.28 18.08
CA ALA A 219 17.63 -19.68 18.23
C ALA A 219 17.21 -20.26 16.88
N PHE A 220 17.64 -21.49 16.61
CA PHE A 220 17.29 -22.23 15.40
C PHE A 220 17.25 -23.71 15.75
N ASN A 221 16.08 -24.33 15.55
CA ASN A 221 15.78 -25.69 16.02
C ASN A 221 16.04 -25.85 17.53
N ASP A 222 16.92 -26.78 17.90
CA ASP A 222 17.30 -27.10 19.27
C ASP A 222 18.47 -26.26 19.81
N ARG A 223 19.11 -25.44 18.96
CA ARG A 223 20.29 -24.66 19.32
C ARG A 223 19.95 -23.20 19.62
N THR A 224 20.79 -22.56 20.42
CA THR A 224 20.72 -21.12 20.72
C THR A 224 22.14 -20.57 20.78
N MET A 225 22.35 -19.39 20.19
CA MET A 225 23.60 -18.63 20.26
C MET A 225 23.41 -17.37 21.09
N SER A 226 24.43 -17.01 21.87
CA SER A 226 24.48 -15.73 22.57
C SER A 226 24.80 -14.57 21.63
N TYR A 227 24.67 -13.33 22.12
CA TYR A 227 25.08 -12.13 21.38
C TYR A 227 26.57 -12.15 21.06
N ALA A 228 27.42 -12.52 22.03
CA ALA A 228 28.87 -12.59 21.82
C ALA A 228 29.28 -13.68 20.82
N GLU A 229 28.62 -14.84 20.84
CA GLU A 229 28.89 -15.91 19.87
C GLU A 229 28.49 -15.51 18.45
N LEU A 230 27.34 -14.83 18.30
CA LEU A 230 26.88 -14.33 17.01
C LEU A 230 27.82 -13.24 16.47
N ASP A 231 28.21 -12.27 17.30
CA ASP A 231 29.15 -11.20 16.93
C ASP A 231 30.50 -11.78 16.49
N GLY A 232 31.04 -12.72 17.28
CA GLY A 232 32.33 -13.34 16.98
C GLY A 232 32.34 -14.09 15.64
N ARG A 233 31.28 -14.83 15.31
CA ARG A 233 31.17 -15.50 14.00
C ARG A 233 30.98 -14.51 12.85
N ALA A 234 30.23 -13.43 13.06
CA ALA A 234 30.05 -12.38 12.06
C ALA A 234 31.37 -11.62 11.79
N ASN A 235 32.14 -11.33 12.83
CA ASN A 235 33.46 -10.70 12.73
C ASN A 235 34.45 -11.57 11.94
N ALA A 236 34.51 -12.88 12.23
CA ALA A 236 35.37 -13.82 11.50
C ALA A 236 35.06 -13.85 9.99
N LEU A 237 33.77 -13.90 9.63
CA LEU A 237 33.36 -13.82 8.24
C LEU A 237 33.62 -12.44 7.62
N ALA A 238 33.47 -11.35 8.36
CA ALA A 238 33.78 -10.01 7.86
C ALA A 238 35.27 -9.86 7.53
N HIS A 239 36.17 -10.35 8.40
CA HIS A 239 37.61 -10.37 8.11
C HIS A 239 37.94 -11.22 6.89
N ARG A 240 37.27 -12.37 6.72
CA ARG A 240 37.42 -13.19 5.52
C ARG A 240 36.99 -12.43 4.26
N LEU A 241 35.83 -11.78 4.28
CA LEU A 241 35.36 -10.98 3.14
C LEU A 241 36.35 -9.86 2.79
N ILE A 242 36.90 -9.16 3.79
CA ILE A 242 37.93 -8.13 3.59
C ILE A 242 39.20 -8.74 2.99
N ALA A 243 39.63 -9.92 3.45
CA ALA A 243 40.79 -10.62 2.93
C ALA A 243 40.61 -11.07 1.47
N GLU A 244 39.39 -11.44 1.07
CA GLU A 244 39.02 -11.74 -0.32
C GLU A 244 38.88 -10.47 -1.19
N GLY A 245 38.92 -9.28 -0.57
CA GLY A 245 38.95 -8.00 -1.25
C GLY A 245 37.63 -7.22 -1.27
N ALA A 246 36.64 -7.62 -0.48
CA ALA A 246 35.40 -6.86 -0.32
C ALA A 246 35.66 -5.47 0.30
N ARG A 247 34.92 -4.47 -0.16
CA ARG A 247 35.06 -3.07 0.23
C ARG A 247 33.73 -2.47 0.67
N PRO A 248 33.75 -1.39 1.48
CA PRO A 248 32.56 -0.60 1.75
C PRO A 248 31.87 -0.16 0.44
N GLY A 249 30.55 -0.28 0.40
CA GLY A 249 29.74 0.04 -0.78
C GLY A 249 29.58 -1.09 -1.81
N ASP A 250 30.27 -2.22 -1.64
CA ASP A 250 30.02 -3.41 -2.45
C ASP A 250 28.63 -3.98 -2.20
N ARG A 251 28.12 -4.73 -3.19
CA ARG A 251 26.92 -5.56 -3.05
C ARG A 251 27.37 -7.01 -2.97
N ILE A 252 26.92 -7.73 -1.95
CA ILE A 252 27.33 -9.10 -1.68
C ILE A 252 26.08 -9.98 -1.61
N GLY A 253 26.03 -11.00 -2.46
CA GLY A 253 24.93 -11.96 -2.48
C GLY A 253 24.94 -12.84 -1.23
N ILE A 254 23.76 -13.18 -0.70
CA ILE A 254 23.59 -14.19 0.34
C ILE A 254 22.78 -15.34 -0.23
N TYR A 255 23.44 -16.46 -0.52
CA TYR A 255 22.83 -17.70 -1.00
C TYR A 255 22.84 -18.75 0.12
N LEU A 256 21.95 -18.56 1.09
CA LEU A 256 21.86 -19.39 2.30
C LEU A 256 20.40 -19.67 2.64
N ALA A 257 20.12 -20.87 3.15
CA ALA A 257 18.82 -21.18 3.74
C ALA A 257 18.68 -20.47 5.11
N ARG A 258 17.44 -20.37 5.61
CA ARG A 258 17.16 -19.84 6.96
C ARG A 258 17.89 -20.66 8.03
N SER A 259 18.87 -20.04 8.70
CA SER A 259 19.76 -20.67 9.67
C SER A 259 20.54 -19.62 10.46
N PHE A 260 21.47 -20.04 11.33
CA PHE A 260 22.43 -19.12 11.94
C PHE A 260 23.37 -18.51 10.92
N GLU A 261 23.81 -19.29 9.95
CA GLU A 261 24.74 -18.90 8.89
C GLU A 261 24.17 -17.73 8.07
N LEU A 262 22.85 -17.70 7.82
CA LEU A 262 22.17 -16.58 7.17
C LEU A 262 22.40 -15.25 7.91
N MET A 263 22.19 -15.25 9.23
CA MET A 263 22.36 -14.04 10.04
C MET A 263 23.81 -13.65 10.24
N ILE A 264 24.70 -14.62 10.36
CA ILE A 264 26.15 -14.40 10.40
C ILE A 264 26.60 -13.70 9.11
N ALA A 265 26.14 -14.19 7.95
CA ALA A 265 26.44 -13.58 6.66
C ALA A 265 25.94 -12.14 6.56
N ALA A 266 24.69 -11.90 6.92
CA ALA A 266 24.10 -10.57 6.79
C ALA A 266 24.77 -9.53 7.72
N LEU A 267 25.07 -9.90 8.98
CA LEU A 267 25.81 -9.04 9.91
C LEU A 267 27.26 -8.83 9.47
N ALA A 268 27.93 -9.87 8.96
CA ALA A 268 29.30 -9.76 8.45
C ALA A 268 29.37 -8.77 7.27
N ILE A 269 28.43 -8.85 6.33
CA ILE A 269 28.36 -7.94 5.18
C ILE A 269 28.16 -6.49 5.63
N HIS A 270 27.26 -6.25 6.60
CA HIS A 270 27.12 -4.91 7.20
C HIS A 270 28.39 -4.44 7.89
N LYS A 271 29.11 -5.31 8.61
CA LYS A 271 30.38 -4.98 9.28
C LYS A 271 31.52 -4.65 8.31
N VAL A 272 31.43 -5.10 7.05
CA VAL A 272 32.34 -4.71 5.95
C VAL A 272 31.94 -3.36 5.34
N GLY A 273 30.80 -2.78 5.73
CA GLY A 273 30.23 -1.58 5.12
C GLY A 273 29.60 -1.84 3.74
N ALA A 274 29.31 -3.11 3.44
CA ALA A 274 28.70 -3.55 2.19
C ALA A 274 27.19 -3.80 2.37
N ALA A 275 26.47 -3.83 1.25
CA ALA A 275 25.04 -4.12 1.20
C ALA A 275 24.81 -5.58 0.83
N TYR A 276 23.93 -6.27 1.57
CA TYR A 276 23.56 -7.62 1.16
C TYR A 276 22.51 -7.63 0.04
N VAL A 277 22.56 -8.65 -0.80
CA VAL A 277 21.56 -8.97 -1.83
C VAL A 277 21.02 -10.38 -1.52
N PRO A 278 19.77 -10.54 -1.09
CA PRO A 278 19.23 -11.87 -0.80
C PRO A 278 19.09 -12.70 -2.07
N LEU A 279 19.65 -13.91 -2.06
CA LEU A 279 19.53 -14.90 -3.13
C LEU A 279 18.85 -16.14 -2.53
N ASP A 280 17.54 -16.07 -2.32
CA ASP A 280 16.78 -17.16 -1.69
C ASP A 280 16.93 -18.45 -2.51
N PRO A 281 17.50 -19.54 -1.95
CA PRO A 281 17.72 -20.79 -2.69
C PRO A 281 16.46 -21.46 -3.21
N VAL A 282 15.27 -21.07 -2.74
CA VAL A 282 13.98 -21.54 -3.24
C VAL A 282 13.65 -20.95 -4.62
N TYR A 283 14.28 -19.85 -5.02
CA TYR A 283 14.00 -19.21 -6.31
C TYR A 283 14.69 -19.91 -7.49
N PRO A 284 14.12 -19.81 -8.71
CA PRO A 284 14.75 -20.38 -9.90
C PRO A 284 16.16 -19.84 -10.15
N ALA A 285 17.07 -20.71 -10.57
CA ALA A 285 18.49 -20.38 -10.74
C ALA A 285 18.73 -19.21 -11.70
N ASP A 286 17.98 -19.12 -12.80
CA ASP A 286 18.10 -18.03 -13.78
C ASP A 286 17.69 -16.67 -13.19
N ARG A 287 16.68 -16.67 -12.31
CA ARG A 287 16.25 -15.46 -11.58
C ARG A 287 17.33 -15.00 -10.61
N LEU A 288 17.95 -15.93 -9.90
CA LEU A 288 19.07 -15.63 -9.00
C LEU A 288 20.32 -15.16 -9.76
N ALA A 289 20.63 -15.77 -10.91
CA ALA A 289 21.73 -15.32 -11.77
C ALA A 289 21.50 -13.89 -12.28
N HIS A 290 20.25 -13.55 -12.63
CA HIS A 290 19.87 -12.19 -12.96
C HIS A 290 20.10 -11.23 -11.77
N TYR A 291 19.71 -11.59 -10.54
CA TYR A 291 19.93 -10.73 -9.38
C TYR A 291 21.42 -10.47 -9.12
N VAL A 292 22.26 -11.50 -9.23
CA VAL A 292 23.72 -11.36 -9.08
C VAL A 292 24.29 -10.43 -10.15
N THR A 293 23.87 -10.61 -11.40
CA THR A 293 24.34 -9.82 -12.55
C THR A 293 23.88 -8.36 -12.47
N ASP A 294 22.58 -8.12 -12.26
CA ASP A 294 22.00 -6.76 -12.23
C ASP A 294 22.52 -5.97 -11.02
N SER A 295 22.65 -6.62 -9.85
CA SER A 295 23.22 -5.97 -8.67
C SER A 295 24.73 -5.76 -8.77
N GLN A 296 25.40 -6.34 -9.77
CA GLN A 296 26.86 -6.34 -9.86
C GLN A 296 27.50 -6.84 -8.56
N ALA A 297 26.95 -7.92 -7.99
CA ALA A 297 27.48 -8.47 -6.76
C ALA A 297 28.85 -9.11 -7.02
N ALA A 298 29.88 -8.65 -6.31
CA ALA A 298 31.25 -9.12 -6.49
C ALA A 298 31.51 -10.46 -5.79
N PHE A 299 30.77 -10.73 -4.71
CA PHE A 299 30.89 -11.91 -3.88
C PHE A 299 29.51 -12.53 -3.62
N VAL A 300 29.47 -13.84 -3.40
CA VAL A 300 28.28 -14.55 -2.91
C VAL A 300 28.66 -15.39 -1.70
N VAL A 301 28.08 -15.09 -0.55
CA VAL A 301 28.24 -15.88 0.66
C VAL A 301 27.34 -17.12 0.59
N THR A 302 27.91 -18.30 0.83
CA THR A 302 27.21 -19.60 0.80
C THR A 302 27.79 -20.56 1.85
N ASP A 303 27.16 -21.73 1.99
CA ASP A 303 27.68 -22.87 2.75
C ASP A 303 28.02 -24.07 1.84
N LEU A 304 28.66 -25.09 2.41
CA LEU A 304 29.15 -26.28 1.67
C LEU A 304 28.01 -27.09 1.05
N THR A 305 26.81 -27.03 1.63
CA THR A 305 25.64 -27.79 1.17
C THR A 305 25.00 -27.13 -0.04
N LEU A 306 24.98 -25.79 -0.08
CA LEU A 306 24.36 -25.01 -1.14
C LEU A 306 25.33 -24.60 -2.25
N ALA A 307 26.65 -24.60 -2.00
CA ALA A 307 27.66 -24.22 -3.00
C ALA A 307 27.49 -24.90 -4.38
N PRO A 308 27.11 -26.19 -4.51
CA PRO A 308 26.86 -26.83 -5.81
C PRO A 308 25.69 -26.23 -6.60
N GLY A 309 24.74 -25.57 -5.93
CA GLY A 309 23.55 -24.96 -6.52
C GLY A 309 23.67 -23.46 -6.81
N LEU A 310 24.85 -22.86 -6.60
CA LEU A 310 25.08 -21.44 -6.84
C LEU A 310 24.70 -21.03 -8.28
N PRO A 311 24.04 -19.87 -8.46
CA PRO A 311 23.75 -19.36 -9.78
C PRO A 311 25.06 -19.08 -10.55
N LYS A 312 25.06 -19.40 -11.85
CA LYS A 312 26.20 -19.09 -12.73
C LYS A 312 26.40 -17.58 -12.79
N SER A 313 27.57 -17.11 -12.37
CA SER A 313 27.94 -15.69 -12.36
C SER A 313 29.46 -15.53 -12.21
N ASP A 314 29.94 -14.30 -12.34
CA ASP A 314 31.34 -13.93 -12.11
C ASP A 314 31.65 -13.65 -10.63
N ALA A 315 30.65 -13.76 -9.74
CA ALA A 315 30.81 -13.46 -8.33
C ALA A 315 31.65 -14.54 -7.62
N VAL A 316 32.56 -14.11 -6.74
CA VAL A 316 33.42 -15.03 -6.00
C VAL A 316 32.64 -15.67 -4.85
N PRO A 317 32.54 -17.01 -4.77
CA PRO A 317 31.86 -17.67 -3.66
C PRO A 317 32.72 -17.60 -2.39
N VAL A 318 32.12 -17.15 -1.28
CA VAL A 318 32.77 -17.06 0.04
C VAL A 318 32.03 -17.95 1.03
N MET A 319 32.76 -18.87 1.66
CA MET A 319 32.16 -19.82 2.59
C MET A 319 31.99 -19.21 3.98
N VAL A 320 30.84 -19.42 4.61
CA VAL A 320 30.66 -19.09 6.03
C VAL A 320 31.62 -19.96 6.87
N PRO A 321 32.49 -19.36 7.69
CA PRO A 321 33.43 -20.14 8.47
C PRO A 321 32.78 -20.74 9.73
N GLY A 322 33.43 -21.76 10.29
CA GLY A 322 33.02 -22.40 11.53
C GLY A 322 33.67 -21.80 12.78
N ASP A 323 34.66 -20.93 12.61
CA ASP A 323 35.38 -20.27 13.69
C ASP A 323 34.68 -18.97 14.13
N SER A 324 35.22 -18.36 15.19
CA SER A 324 34.80 -17.07 15.71
C SER A 324 36.02 -16.20 15.98
N ASP A 325 35.85 -14.89 15.83
CA ASP A 325 36.87 -13.89 16.12
C ASP A 325 36.25 -12.77 16.97
N PRO A 326 36.70 -12.55 18.22
CA PRO A 326 36.18 -11.44 19.02
C PRO A 326 36.55 -10.05 18.46
N THR A 327 37.50 -9.98 17.53
CA THR A 327 38.03 -8.72 16.97
C THR A 327 37.08 -8.18 15.90
N ARG A 328 36.46 -7.03 16.14
CA ARG A 328 35.63 -6.34 15.15
C ARG A 328 36.48 -5.77 14.01
N PRO A 329 36.01 -5.79 12.75
CA PRO A 329 36.69 -5.10 11.66
C PRO A 329 36.68 -3.58 11.87
N ASP A 330 37.81 -2.95 11.61
CA ASP A 330 37.99 -1.50 11.68
C ASP A 330 37.58 -0.86 10.35
N VAL A 331 36.28 -0.70 10.16
CA VAL A 331 35.65 -0.16 8.96
C VAL A 331 34.72 0.99 9.32
N GLU A 332 34.92 2.15 8.71
CA GLU A 332 34.00 3.27 8.83
C GLU A 332 32.74 3.01 8.00
N ILE A 333 31.57 3.16 8.62
CA ILE A 333 30.27 2.92 8.00
C ILE A 333 29.44 4.19 8.20
N PRO A 334 29.30 5.05 7.19
CA PRO A 334 28.45 6.23 7.30
C PRO A 334 26.97 5.80 7.32
N PRO A 335 26.06 6.60 7.92
CA PRO A 335 24.61 6.33 7.88
C PRO A 335 24.03 6.19 6.46
N GLU A 336 24.64 6.84 5.47
CA GLU A 336 24.26 6.77 4.06
C GLU A 336 24.75 5.49 3.36
N ALA A 337 25.56 4.64 4.02
CA ALA A 337 25.96 3.37 3.43
C ALA A 337 24.72 2.48 3.20
N LEU A 338 24.73 1.75 2.07
CA LEU A 338 23.65 0.83 1.76
C LEU A 338 23.69 -0.36 2.73
N ALA A 339 22.55 -0.62 3.37
CA ALA A 339 22.36 -1.79 4.20
C ALA A 339 21.99 -3.01 3.35
N TYR A 340 21.13 -2.83 2.35
CA TYR A 340 20.72 -3.92 1.45
C TYR A 340 20.19 -3.42 0.11
N VAL A 341 20.15 -4.36 -0.84
CA VAL A 341 19.38 -4.24 -2.09
C VAL A 341 18.42 -5.43 -2.17
N ILE A 342 17.12 -5.15 -2.07
CA ILE A 342 16.06 -6.17 -2.20
C ILE A 342 15.35 -5.96 -3.53
N TYR A 343 15.17 -7.05 -4.29
CA TYR A 343 14.49 -7.01 -5.57
C TYR A 343 12.98 -7.15 -5.41
N THR A 344 12.24 -6.24 -6.04
CA THR A 344 10.80 -6.35 -6.20
C THR A 344 10.45 -6.70 -7.65
N SER A 345 9.25 -7.26 -7.87
CA SER A 345 8.69 -7.39 -9.22
C SER A 345 8.60 -6.01 -9.89
N GLY A 346 8.76 -5.98 -11.22
CA GLY A 346 8.71 -4.75 -12.01
C GLY A 346 7.59 -4.79 -13.04
N SER A 347 6.89 -3.67 -13.23
CA SER A 347 5.78 -3.55 -14.20
C SER A 347 6.19 -3.81 -15.66
N THR A 348 7.47 -3.63 -15.99
CA THR A 348 8.06 -3.95 -17.31
C THR A 348 8.43 -5.44 -17.47
N GLY A 349 8.24 -6.24 -16.42
CA GLY A 349 8.56 -7.67 -16.37
C GLY A 349 10.02 -7.99 -16.00
N THR A 350 10.81 -7.01 -15.59
CA THR A 350 12.17 -7.23 -15.05
C THR A 350 12.22 -6.76 -13.60
N PRO A 351 12.67 -7.61 -12.66
CA PRO A 351 12.84 -7.22 -11.26
C PRO A 351 13.75 -6.00 -11.11
N LYS A 352 13.50 -5.20 -10.06
CA LYS A 352 14.24 -3.96 -9.77
C LYS A 352 14.74 -3.98 -8.33
N GLY A 353 16.03 -3.70 -8.13
CA GLY A 353 16.64 -3.64 -6.81
C GLY A 353 16.36 -2.32 -6.10
N VAL A 354 15.70 -2.34 -4.95
CA VAL A 354 15.49 -1.17 -4.07
C VAL A 354 16.68 -1.00 -3.16
N GLN A 355 17.30 0.18 -3.18
CA GLN A 355 18.51 0.50 -2.41
C GLN A 355 18.16 1.17 -1.07
N VAL A 356 18.38 0.46 0.04
CA VAL A 356 18.07 0.96 1.39
C VAL A 356 19.34 1.27 2.17
N GLU A 357 19.37 2.44 2.81
CA GLU A 357 20.52 2.93 3.56
C GLU A 357 20.37 2.65 5.07
N HIS A 358 21.49 2.63 5.80
CA HIS A 358 21.45 2.43 7.25
C HIS A 358 20.66 3.53 7.99
N ARG A 359 20.71 4.79 7.53
CA ARG A 359 19.90 5.89 8.08
C ARG A 359 18.40 5.67 7.91
N ASN A 360 17.98 5.04 6.81
CA ASN A 360 16.57 4.69 6.62
C ASN A 360 16.14 3.67 7.69
N LEU A 361 16.98 2.65 7.95
CA LEU A 361 16.70 1.64 8.97
C LEU A 361 16.72 2.22 10.39
N ALA A 362 17.69 3.08 10.69
CA ALA A 362 17.76 3.75 11.98
C ALA A 362 16.47 4.55 12.27
N ASN A 363 16.00 5.34 11.29
CA ASN A 363 14.73 6.05 11.39
C ASN A 363 13.54 5.11 11.54
N PHE A 364 13.46 4.07 10.70
CA PHE A 364 12.40 3.07 10.79
C PHE A 364 12.36 2.43 12.18
N PHE A 365 13.51 2.10 12.77
CA PHE A 365 13.58 1.53 14.10
C PHE A 365 13.10 2.50 15.18
N THR A 366 13.43 3.79 15.10
CA THR A 366 12.86 4.82 15.98
C THR A 366 11.33 4.88 15.89
N GLY A 367 10.77 4.80 14.67
CA GLY A 367 9.32 4.71 14.49
C GLY A 367 8.72 3.48 15.17
N MET A 368 9.37 2.31 15.02
CA MET A 368 8.91 1.06 15.59
C MET A 368 9.03 0.98 17.12
N ASP A 369 9.96 1.71 17.73
CA ASP A 369 10.10 1.81 19.19
C ASP A 369 8.81 2.37 19.85
N THR A 370 7.93 3.05 19.08
CA THR A 370 6.60 3.50 19.55
C THR A 370 5.58 2.38 19.70
N TYR A 371 5.67 1.35 18.84
CA TYR A 371 4.67 0.29 18.73
C TYR A 371 5.13 -1.03 19.35
N LEU A 372 6.42 -1.19 19.62
CA LEU A 372 7.01 -2.42 20.12
C LEU A 372 7.53 -2.26 21.54
N ALA A 373 7.47 -3.35 22.31
CA ALA A 373 8.19 -3.41 23.57
C ALA A 373 9.72 -3.28 23.34
N PRO A 374 10.51 -2.93 24.36
CA PRO A 374 11.96 -2.83 24.19
C PRO A 374 12.70 -4.18 24.22
N LYS A 375 12.04 -5.28 24.61
CA LYS A 375 12.64 -6.63 24.65
C LYS A 375 11.57 -7.72 24.58
N GLY A 376 11.96 -8.90 24.13
CA GLY A 376 11.08 -10.07 24.08
C GLY A 376 11.69 -11.24 23.31
N THR A 377 10.85 -12.22 22.99
CA THR A 377 11.18 -13.30 22.07
C THR A 377 10.38 -13.10 20.79
N TRP A 378 11.08 -12.89 19.67
CA TRP A 378 10.48 -12.72 18.35
C TRP A 378 10.53 -14.04 17.58
N LEU A 379 9.40 -14.45 16.98
CA LEU A 379 9.37 -15.57 16.04
C LEU A 379 9.54 -15.04 14.61
N ALA A 380 10.71 -15.27 14.02
CA ALA A 380 11.03 -14.79 12.69
C ALA A 380 10.63 -15.83 11.63
N VAL A 381 9.68 -15.46 10.78
CA VAL A 381 9.06 -16.35 9.76
C VAL A 381 9.27 -15.84 8.34
N THR A 382 9.71 -14.61 8.16
CA THR A 382 9.78 -13.95 6.85
C THR A 382 11.13 -14.17 6.18
N SER A 383 11.15 -14.64 4.92
CA SER A 383 12.37 -14.73 4.10
C SER A 383 13.12 -13.40 4.02
N LEU A 384 14.46 -13.47 3.97
CA LEU A 384 15.34 -12.30 3.89
C LEU A 384 15.13 -11.50 2.59
N GLY A 385 14.55 -12.14 1.56
CA GLY A 385 14.16 -11.49 0.30
C GLY A 385 12.98 -10.53 0.43
N PHE A 386 12.30 -10.50 1.58
CA PHE A 386 11.27 -9.51 1.91
C PHE A 386 11.79 -8.59 3.00
N ASP A 387 11.62 -7.29 2.79
CA ASP A 387 12.10 -6.23 3.67
C ASP A 387 11.52 -6.30 5.10
N ILE A 388 10.29 -6.79 5.28
CA ILE A 388 9.69 -6.96 6.61
C ILE A 388 10.50 -7.90 7.53
N SER A 389 11.34 -8.77 6.96
CA SER A 389 12.30 -9.59 7.74
C SER A 389 13.32 -8.75 8.48
N VAL A 390 13.61 -7.52 8.03
CA VAL A 390 14.59 -6.63 8.65
C VAL A 390 14.12 -6.17 10.04
N LEU A 391 12.79 -6.00 10.21
CA LEU A 391 12.20 -5.78 11.53
C LEU A 391 12.37 -7.03 12.42
N GLU A 392 12.15 -8.22 11.88
CA GLU A 392 12.25 -9.48 12.64
C GLU A 392 13.68 -9.79 13.09
N LEU A 393 14.67 -9.37 12.28
CA LEU A 393 16.06 -9.80 12.41
C LEU A 393 16.98 -8.70 12.97
N PHE A 394 16.92 -7.48 12.45
CA PHE A 394 17.90 -6.44 12.79
C PHE A 394 17.40 -5.46 13.85
N TYR A 395 16.13 -5.04 13.79
CA TYR A 395 15.54 -4.24 14.87
C TYR A 395 15.64 -5.00 16.20
N THR A 396 15.20 -6.25 16.21
CA THR A 396 15.23 -7.13 17.38
C THR A 396 16.64 -7.27 17.97
N LEU A 397 17.63 -7.61 17.14
CA LEU A 397 19.02 -7.79 17.58
C LEU A 397 19.68 -6.49 18.06
N THR A 398 19.25 -5.34 17.57
CA THR A 398 19.76 -4.04 18.08
C THR A 398 19.06 -3.60 19.38
N ARG A 399 17.95 -4.25 19.77
CA ARG A 399 17.19 -3.98 21.00
C ARG A 399 17.32 -5.07 22.08
N GLY A 400 18.12 -6.11 21.86
CA GLY A 400 18.35 -7.16 22.87
C GLY A 400 17.26 -8.24 22.93
N TYR A 401 16.49 -8.39 21.86
CA TYR A 401 15.53 -9.50 21.73
C TYR A 401 16.24 -10.84 21.57
N LYS A 402 15.54 -11.92 21.91
CA LYS A 402 15.82 -13.25 21.39
C LYS A 402 15.05 -13.44 20.08
N VAL A 403 15.73 -13.79 19.00
CA VAL A 403 15.12 -14.09 17.70
C VAL A 403 15.10 -15.60 17.49
N VAL A 404 13.94 -16.15 17.19
CA VAL A 404 13.77 -17.57 16.84
C VAL A 404 13.57 -17.67 15.33
N ILE A 405 14.56 -18.18 14.62
CA ILE A 405 14.46 -18.39 13.17
C ILE A 405 13.66 -19.67 12.92
N VAL A 406 12.54 -19.53 12.23
CA VAL A 406 11.74 -20.67 11.74
C VAL A 406 12.26 -21.10 10.38
N SER A 407 12.54 -22.40 10.17
CA SER A 407 12.98 -22.92 8.87
C SER A 407 11.87 -22.83 7.81
N GLU A 408 12.22 -22.89 6.53
CA GLU A 408 11.23 -22.86 5.43
C GLU A 408 10.19 -23.99 5.55
N ALA A 409 10.63 -25.21 5.88
CA ALA A 409 9.75 -26.35 6.09
C ALA A 409 8.83 -26.15 7.31
N ALA A 410 9.37 -25.66 8.43
CA ALA A 410 8.60 -25.41 9.63
C ALA A 410 7.56 -24.29 9.46
N ARG A 411 7.83 -23.30 8.60
CA ARG A 411 6.92 -22.17 8.36
C ARG A 411 5.58 -22.63 7.78
N VAL A 412 5.59 -23.66 6.93
CA VAL A 412 4.37 -24.19 6.29
C VAL A 412 3.71 -25.31 7.08
N THR A 413 4.38 -25.84 8.10
CA THR A 413 3.84 -26.85 9.02
C THR A 413 3.31 -26.20 10.30
N LEU A 414 1.99 -26.07 10.42
CA LEU A 414 1.35 -25.39 11.55
C LEU A 414 1.39 -26.23 12.83
N SER A 415 1.17 -27.53 12.71
CA SER A 415 1.28 -28.54 13.77
C SER A 415 1.81 -29.86 13.18
N ASP A 416 2.62 -30.62 13.94
CA ASP A 416 3.03 -31.98 13.57
C ASP A 416 2.60 -32.94 14.68
N SER A 417 1.52 -33.67 14.43
CA SER A 417 0.98 -34.68 15.35
C SER A 417 1.43 -36.11 15.02
N ALA A 418 2.23 -36.31 13.96
CA ALA A 418 2.37 -37.62 13.32
C ALA A 418 3.80 -38.16 13.20
N SER A 419 4.85 -37.37 13.46
CA SER A 419 6.23 -37.86 13.35
C SER A 419 6.90 -38.07 14.71
N GLY A 420 7.55 -39.22 14.93
CA GLY A 420 8.39 -39.49 16.11
C GLY A 420 9.70 -38.66 16.16
N ALA A 421 9.78 -37.57 15.40
CA ALA A 421 10.88 -36.62 15.36
C ALA A 421 10.59 -35.43 16.30
N ALA A 422 11.59 -34.55 16.48
CA ALA A 422 11.36 -33.30 17.23
C ALA A 422 10.40 -32.38 16.45
N ASP A 423 9.29 -32.00 17.08
CA ASP A 423 8.30 -31.09 16.50
C ASP A 423 8.87 -29.66 16.42
N TYR A 424 9.07 -29.21 15.19
CA TYR A 424 9.51 -27.85 14.85
C TYR A 424 8.41 -27.03 14.16
N SER A 425 7.16 -27.48 14.21
CA SER A 425 6.03 -26.74 13.67
C SER A 425 5.92 -25.33 14.26
N LEU A 426 5.21 -24.45 13.57
CA LEU A 426 5.04 -23.06 14.01
C LEU A 426 4.46 -22.98 15.44
N SER A 427 3.45 -23.79 15.75
CA SER A 427 2.82 -23.86 17.07
C SER A 427 3.76 -24.35 18.17
N ALA A 428 4.57 -25.37 17.87
CA ALA A 428 5.59 -25.88 18.78
C ALA A 428 6.66 -24.84 19.06
N GLN A 429 7.11 -24.08 18.06
CA GLN A 429 8.12 -23.05 18.25
C GLN A 429 7.60 -21.85 19.05
N LEU A 430 6.38 -21.38 18.78
CA LEU A 430 5.69 -20.35 19.57
C LEU A 430 5.69 -20.74 21.06
N THR A 431 5.31 -21.98 21.35
CA THR A 431 5.17 -22.50 22.72
C THR A 431 6.53 -22.74 23.38
N ARG A 432 7.43 -23.47 22.72
CA ARG A 432 8.76 -23.86 23.22
C ARG A 432 9.60 -22.65 23.59
N HIS A 433 9.57 -21.62 22.76
CA HIS A 433 10.37 -20.42 22.96
C HIS A 433 9.65 -19.30 23.71
N LYS A 434 8.36 -19.51 24.06
CA LYS A 434 7.51 -18.49 24.69
C LYS A 434 7.57 -17.19 23.90
N ALA A 435 7.32 -17.29 22.59
CA ALA A 435 7.33 -16.15 21.70
C ALA A 435 6.36 -15.08 22.21
N THR A 436 6.80 -13.82 22.20
CA THR A 436 6.00 -12.68 22.65
C THR A 436 5.55 -11.81 21.49
N VAL A 437 6.25 -11.88 20.36
CA VAL A 437 5.93 -11.09 19.17
C VAL A 437 5.92 -11.99 17.94
N LEU A 438 4.90 -11.79 17.11
CA LEU A 438 4.79 -12.39 15.79
C LEU A 438 4.42 -11.29 14.79
N GLN A 439 5.17 -11.21 13.70
CA GLN A 439 4.77 -10.49 12.50
C GLN A 439 4.36 -11.52 11.46
N CYS A 440 3.22 -11.30 10.80
CA CYS A 440 2.78 -12.16 9.70
C CYS A 440 1.81 -11.44 8.76
N THR A 441 1.53 -12.06 7.63
CA THR A 441 0.52 -11.58 6.69
C THR A 441 -0.88 -11.97 7.16
N PRO A 442 -1.94 -11.25 6.77
CA PRO A 442 -3.32 -11.66 7.01
C PRO A 442 -3.62 -13.10 6.54
N SER A 443 -3.07 -13.50 5.40
CA SER A 443 -3.19 -14.88 4.91
C SER A 443 -2.57 -15.90 5.87
N MET A 444 -1.36 -15.64 6.37
CA MET A 444 -0.71 -16.54 7.33
C MET A 444 -1.46 -16.56 8.67
N ALA A 445 -1.96 -15.42 9.14
CA ALA A 445 -2.80 -15.38 10.34
C ALA A 445 -4.05 -16.25 10.19
N ARG A 446 -4.74 -16.22 9.04
CA ARG A 446 -5.88 -17.10 8.75
C ARG A 446 -5.48 -18.58 8.73
N MET A 447 -4.34 -18.91 8.15
CA MET A 447 -3.81 -20.27 8.18
C MET A 447 -3.60 -20.76 9.62
N ILE A 448 -3.00 -19.93 10.48
CA ILE A 448 -2.82 -20.24 11.90
C ILE A 448 -4.17 -20.43 12.60
N LEU A 449 -5.16 -19.58 12.31
CA LEU A 449 -6.49 -19.68 12.89
C LEU A 449 -7.26 -20.95 12.46
N ALA A 450 -6.91 -21.55 11.33
CA ALA A 450 -7.53 -22.78 10.85
C ALA A 450 -7.01 -24.05 11.56
N ASP A 451 -5.86 -23.97 12.24
CA ASP A 451 -5.25 -25.08 12.97
C ASP A 451 -5.48 -24.95 14.49
N GLU A 452 -6.03 -25.99 15.11
CA GLU A 452 -6.42 -25.94 16.53
C GLU A 452 -5.23 -25.74 17.48
N ALA A 453 -4.10 -26.42 17.23
CA ALA A 453 -2.92 -26.33 18.07
C ALA A 453 -2.22 -24.97 17.88
N ALA A 454 -2.15 -24.47 16.65
CA ALA A 454 -1.57 -23.18 16.33
C ALA A 454 -2.39 -22.00 16.90
N ARG A 455 -3.72 -22.10 16.92
CA ARG A 455 -4.58 -21.14 17.63
C ARG A 455 -4.23 -21.03 19.11
N ALA A 456 -4.08 -22.17 19.80
CA ALA A 456 -3.78 -22.18 21.23
C ALA A 456 -2.43 -21.51 21.52
N ALA A 457 -1.46 -21.64 20.60
CA ALA A 457 -0.15 -21.03 20.73
C ALA A 457 -0.16 -19.48 20.64
N LEU A 458 -1.20 -18.87 20.04
CA LEU A 458 -1.34 -17.41 19.98
C LEU A 458 -1.59 -16.76 21.36
N ALA A 459 -2.10 -17.51 22.33
CA ALA A 459 -2.41 -16.99 23.67
C ALA A 459 -1.18 -16.45 24.41
N GLY A 460 0.03 -16.93 24.07
CA GLY A 460 1.28 -16.46 24.67
C GLY A 460 1.83 -15.16 24.10
N LEU A 461 1.31 -14.72 22.95
CA LEU A 461 1.77 -13.50 22.28
C LEU A 461 1.30 -12.25 23.03
N LYS A 462 2.15 -11.23 23.02
CA LYS A 462 1.86 -9.89 23.55
C LYS A 462 1.60 -8.89 22.44
N GLN A 463 2.20 -9.11 21.26
CA GLN A 463 2.08 -8.21 20.11
C GLN A 463 1.98 -9.05 18.83
N ILE A 464 1.05 -8.67 17.96
CA ILE A 464 0.85 -9.26 16.63
C ILE A 464 0.87 -8.12 15.62
N LEU A 465 1.80 -8.18 14.68
CA LEU A 465 1.93 -7.22 13.61
C LEU A 465 1.38 -7.88 12.34
N LEU A 466 0.37 -7.25 11.75
CA LEU A 466 -0.20 -7.67 10.48
C LEU A 466 0.20 -6.67 9.41
N GLY A 467 0.51 -7.15 8.22
CA GLY A 467 0.85 -6.26 7.11
C GLY A 467 1.08 -7.00 5.80
N GLY A 468 1.31 -6.24 4.74
CA GLY A 468 1.55 -6.77 3.39
C GLY A 468 0.29 -7.17 2.63
N GLU A 469 -0.90 -7.19 3.24
CA GLU A 469 -2.23 -7.34 2.62
C GLU A 469 -3.25 -6.52 3.42
N ALA A 470 -4.43 -6.28 2.86
CA ALA A 470 -5.50 -5.60 3.59
C ALA A 470 -5.95 -6.45 4.80
N VAL A 471 -5.92 -5.85 6.00
CA VAL A 471 -6.41 -6.49 7.22
C VAL A 471 -7.92 -6.29 7.33
N THR A 472 -8.67 -7.32 7.75
CA THR A 472 -10.12 -7.21 7.94
C THR A 472 -10.49 -7.18 9.42
N ALA A 473 -11.52 -6.42 9.76
CA ALA A 473 -12.07 -6.36 11.11
C ALA A 473 -12.43 -7.76 11.64
N SER A 474 -13.00 -8.62 10.79
CA SER A 474 -13.32 -10.01 11.12
C SER A 474 -12.09 -10.82 11.56
N LEU A 475 -10.99 -10.73 10.81
CA LEU A 475 -9.75 -11.42 11.16
C LEU A 475 -9.22 -10.95 12.52
N THR A 476 -9.22 -9.63 12.75
CA THR A 476 -8.74 -9.10 14.03
C THR A 476 -9.65 -9.47 15.20
N ALA A 477 -10.96 -9.58 14.99
CA ALA A 477 -11.90 -10.04 16.00
C ALA A 477 -11.63 -11.50 16.39
N ASP A 478 -11.39 -12.37 15.41
CA ASP A 478 -11.04 -13.78 15.65
C ASP A 478 -9.75 -13.92 16.46
N ILE A 479 -8.72 -13.13 16.13
CA ILE A 479 -7.44 -13.12 16.88
C ILE A 479 -7.67 -12.62 18.32
N ARG A 480 -8.40 -11.52 18.51
CA ARG A 480 -8.68 -10.94 19.84
C ARG A 480 -9.51 -11.85 20.73
N ALA A 481 -10.28 -12.77 20.16
CA ALA A 481 -10.99 -13.80 20.92
C ALA A 481 -10.04 -14.83 21.55
N LEU A 482 -8.82 -14.98 21.01
CA LEU A 482 -7.83 -15.98 21.43
C LEU A 482 -6.70 -15.40 22.30
N THR A 483 -6.41 -14.11 22.17
CA THR A 483 -5.28 -13.47 22.85
C THR A 483 -5.58 -12.03 23.24
N GLN A 484 -4.88 -11.56 24.29
CA GLN A 484 -4.88 -10.16 24.71
C GLN A 484 -3.74 -9.37 24.05
N ALA A 485 -3.08 -9.93 23.03
CA ALA A 485 -2.04 -9.26 22.30
C ALA A 485 -2.53 -7.95 21.67
N GLN A 486 -1.68 -6.92 21.69
CA GLN A 486 -1.90 -5.74 20.87
C GLN A 486 -1.75 -6.13 19.39
N ILE A 487 -2.76 -5.82 18.58
CA ILE A 487 -2.71 -6.02 17.13
C ILE A 487 -2.42 -4.66 16.48
N VAL A 488 -1.42 -4.63 15.62
CA VAL A 488 -1.07 -3.44 14.85
C VAL A 488 -1.10 -3.80 13.38
N ASP A 489 -1.92 -3.09 12.60
CA ASP A 489 -1.86 -3.12 11.14
C ASP A 489 -0.74 -2.19 10.67
N MET A 490 0.13 -2.70 9.80
CA MET A 490 1.33 -2.05 9.32
C MET A 490 1.27 -1.99 7.80
N TYR A 491 1.49 -0.79 7.27
CA TYR A 491 1.51 -0.54 5.83
C TYR A 491 2.79 0.18 5.43
N GLY A 492 3.37 -0.26 4.32
CA GLY A 492 4.51 0.39 3.68
C GLY A 492 4.95 -0.40 2.45
N PRO A 493 5.36 0.29 1.37
CA PRO A 493 6.11 -0.31 0.28
C PRO A 493 7.62 -0.38 0.60
N THR A 494 8.34 -1.25 -0.10
CA THR A 494 9.79 -1.42 0.06
C THR A 494 10.57 -0.13 -0.21
N GLU A 495 10.07 0.71 -1.12
CA GLU A 495 10.67 1.97 -1.50
C GLU A 495 10.64 3.06 -0.41
N THR A 496 9.89 2.83 0.68
CA THR A 496 9.79 3.75 1.83
C THR A 496 10.20 3.07 3.14
N THR A 497 11.01 2.02 3.01
CA THR A 497 11.65 1.29 4.10
C THR A 497 10.65 0.57 5.03
N ILE A 498 10.18 -0.58 4.54
CA ILE A 498 9.44 -1.60 5.31
C ILE A 498 8.02 -1.14 5.66
N TRP A 499 7.85 -0.31 6.68
CA TRP A 499 6.57 0.27 7.07
C TRP A 499 6.65 1.79 7.11
N SER A 500 5.55 2.44 6.74
CA SER A 500 5.41 3.88 6.65
C SER A 500 4.23 4.41 7.45
N THR A 501 3.19 3.59 7.65
CA THR A 501 2.05 3.93 8.51
C THR A 501 1.69 2.74 9.40
N ALA A 502 1.08 3.04 10.55
CA ALA A 502 0.63 2.04 11.49
C ALA A 502 -0.70 2.39 12.15
N HIS A 503 -1.56 1.38 12.34
CA HIS A 503 -2.84 1.48 13.05
C HIS A 503 -2.92 0.47 14.18
N VAL A 504 -3.12 0.92 15.41
CA VAL A 504 -3.38 0.02 16.55
C VAL A 504 -4.86 -0.35 16.53
N VAL A 505 -5.16 -1.63 16.36
CA VAL A 505 -6.54 -2.13 16.28
C VAL A 505 -7.24 -1.95 17.61
N THR A 506 -8.39 -1.27 17.57
CA THR A 506 -9.20 -0.95 18.75
C THR A 506 -10.34 -1.94 18.98
N GLY A 507 -10.77 -2.63 17.92
CA GLY A 507 -11.95 -3.48 17.90
C GLY A 507 -13.24 -2.76 17.53
N THR A 508 -13.16 -1.50 17.10
CA THR A 508 -14.29 -0.70 16.62
C THR A 508 -14.33 -0.60 15.10
N GLU A 509 -13.28 -1.10 14.44
CA GLU A 509 -13.13 -1.09 12.99
C GLU A 509 -14.21 -1.96 12.31
N THR A 510 -14.67 -1.52 11.15
CA THR A 510 -15.64 -2.25 10.31
C THR A 510 -15.08 -2.45 8.92
N GLY A 511 -15.25 -3.64 8.33
CA GLY A 511 -14.74 -3.94 6.99
C GLY A 511 -13.21 -4.08 6.96
N VAL A 512 -12.54 -3.26 6.15
CA VAL A 512 -11.08 -3.20 6.05
C VAL A 512 -10.55 -2.29 7.15
N VAL A 513 -9.52 -2.75 7.86
CA VAL A 513 -8.83 -1.99 8.91
C VAL A 513 -8.04 -0.85 8.25
N PRO A 514 -8.04 0.37 8.84
CA PRO A 514 -7.28 1.49 8.30
C PRO A 514 -5.77 1.23 8.38
N ILE A 515 -5.01 1.83 7.46
CA ILE A 515 -3.54 1.75 7.46
C ILE A 515 -2.91 2.75 8.44
N GLY A 516 -3.71 3.60 9.08
CA GLY A 516 -3.30 4.37 10.25
C GLY A 516 -2.65 5.71 9.93
N LYS A 517 -1.61 6.06 10.69
CA LYS A 517 -0.90 7.35 10.62
C LYS A 517 0.58 7.15 10.27
N PRO A 518 1.26 8.15 9.68
CA PRO A 518 2.68 8.05 9.35
C PRO A 518 3.56 7.74 10.56
N LEU A 519 4.61 6.96 10.35
CA LEU A 519 5.66 6.69 11.34
C LEU A 519 6.57 7.91 11.54
N ALA A 520 7.45 7.80 12.53
CA ALA A 520 8.45 8.83 12.86
C ALA A 520 9.23 9.31 11.62
N ASN A 521 9.32 10.64 11.49
CA ASN A 521 9.99 11.38 10.42
C ASN A 521 9.55 11.00 9.00
N GLN A 522 8.34 10.44 8.85
CA GLN A 522 7.72 10.17 7.55
C GLN A 522 6.47 11.04 7.38
N THR A 523 6.15 11.36 6.13
CA THR A 523 4.94 12.11 5.79
C THR A 523 4.09 11.31 4.82
N ALA A 524 2.78 11.52 4.86
CA ALA A 524 1.84 10.97 3.90
C ALA A 524 1.03 12.10 3.26
N TYR A 525 0.93 12.04 1.94
CA TYR A 525 0.13 12.96 1.14
C TYR A 525 -0.83 12.17 0.27
N VAL A 526 -2.06 12.65 0.14
CA VAL A 526 -3.08 12.04 -0.72
C VAL A 526 -3.34 13.02 -1.85
N LEU A 527 -2.89 12.68 -3.06
CA LEU A 527 -2.77 13.62 -4.18
C LEU A 527 -3.63 13.22 -5.38
N ASP A 528 -4.08 14.21 -6.14
CA ASP A 528 -4.71 14.03 -7.45
C ASP A 528 -3.67 13.87 -8.58
N ALA A 529 -4.15 13.64 -9.80
CA ALA A 529 -3.29 13.51 -10.99
C ALA A 529 -2.49 14.78 -11.33
N ARG A 530 -2.82 15.94 -10.74
CA ARG A 530 -2.12 17.23 -10.88
C ARG A 530 -1.17 17.48 -9.72
N MET A 531 -0.90 16.46 -8.90
CA MET A 531 -0.05 16.54 -7.71
C MET A 531 -0.55 17.56 -6.67
N GLN A 532 -1.86 17.78 -6.60
CA GLN A 532 -2.49 18.62 -5.59
C GLN A 532 -3.13 17.75 -4.50
N PRO A 533 -3.08 18.15 -3.21
CA PRO A 533 -3.77 17.42 -2.15
C PRO A 533 -5.28 17.35 -2.41
N VAL A 534 -5.84 16.15 -2.30
CA VAL A 534 -7.30 15.96 -2.41
C VAL A 534 -7.98 16.29 -1.09
N PRO A 535 -9.23 16.77 -1.11
CA PRO A 535 -9.95 17.04 0.13
C PRO A 535 -10.11 15.80 1.03
N VAL A 536 -10.18 16.02 2.36
CA VAL A 536 -10.44 14.96 3.33
C VAL A 536 -11.73 14.22 2.96
N GLY A 537 -11.70 12.89 3.05
CA GLY A 537 -12.78 11.99 2.67
C GLY A 537 -12.74 11.54 1.20
N LEU A 538 -11.94 12.19 0.34
CA LEU A 538 -11.81 11.82 -1.07
C LEU A 538 -10.60 10.93 -1.33
N ALA A 539 -10.77 10.08 -2.34
CA ALA A 539 -9.74 9.16 -2.78
C ALA A 539 -8.68 9.90 -3.59
N GLY A 540 -7.41 9.60 -3.34
CA GLY A 540 -6.27 10.04 -4.15
C GLY A 540 -5.10 9.07 -4.03
N GLU A 541 -4.08 9.28 -4.84
CA GLU A 541 -2.86 8.45 -4.78
C GLU A 541 -2.08 8.80 -3.51
N LEU A 542 -1.61 7.77 -2.80
CA LEU A 542 -0.73 7.95 -1.64
C LEU A 542 0.71 8.24 -2.10
N TRP A 543 1.26 9.32 -1.58
CA TRP A 543 2.66 9.70 -1.70
C TRP A 543 3.29 9.76 -0.31
N ILE A 544 4.48 9.18 -0.15
CA ILE A 544 5.17 9.08 1.14
C ILE A 544 6.48 9.85 1.09
N GLY A 545 6.69 10.78 2.01
CA GLY A 545 7.92 11.57 2.15
C GLY A 545 8.69 11.29 3.43
N GLY A 546 9.77 12.04 3.63
CA GLY A 546 10.60 11.98 4.84
C GLY A 546 11.70 10.90 4.82
N LEU A 547 12.24 10.58 6.00
CA LEU A 547 13.45 9.74 6.15
C LEU A 547 13.24 8.25 5.83
N GLY A 548 11.99 7.81 5.67
CA GLY A 548 11.68 6.46 5.19
C GLY A 548 11.99 6.27 3.70
N VAL A 549 11.99 7.35 2.91
CA VAL A 549 12.19 7.27 1.45
C VAL A 549 13.61 6.78 1.13
N THR A 550 13.68 5.68 0.41
CA THR A 550 14.93 4.99 0.07
C THR A 550 15.76 5.77 -0.95
N ARG A 551 17.00 5.34 -1.19
CA ARG A 551 17.85 5.95 -2.24
C ARG A 551 17.18 5.88 -3.61
N GLY A 552 16.47 4.78 -3.89
CA GLY A 552 15.73 4.54 -5.12
C GLY A 552 16.06 3.17 -5.72
N TYR A 553 15.66 2.96 -6.96
CA TYR A 553 15.96 1.76 -7.72
C TYR A 553 17.40 1.78 -8.26
N TRP A 554 18.10 0.66 -8.15
CA TRP A 554 19.44 0.46 -8.68
C TRP A 554 19.43 0.54 -10.21
N GLN A 555 20.19 1.49 -10.78
CA GLN A 555 20.36 1.67 -12.23
C GLN A 555 19.04 1.76 -13.02
N ARG A 556 18.07 2.55 -12.53
CA ARG A 556 16.78 2.80 -13.20
C ARG A 556 16.40 4.28 -13.13
N ASP A 557 17.20 5.14 -13.75
CA ASP A 557 17.05 6.60 -13.66
C ASP A 557 15.66 7.12 -14.08
N GLU A 558 15.08 6.57 -15.15
CA GLU A 558 13.73 6.96 -15.61
C GLU A 558 12.64 6.59 -14.58
N LEU A 559 12.69 5.38 -14.01
CA LEU A 559 11.76 4.97 -12.95
C LEU A 559 11.96 5.77 -11.67
N ASN A 560 13.22 6.13 -11.35
CA ASN A 560 13.53 6.97 -10.22
C ASN A 560 12.95 8.38 -10.39
N ALA A 561 13.10 8.99 -11.57
CA ALA A 561 12.55 10.30 -11.87
C ALA A 561 11.01 10.32 -11.82
N ASP A 562 10.36 9.24 -12.26
CA ASP A 562 8.91 9.12 -12.20
C ASP A 562 8.39 8.94 -10.77
N ARG A 563 9.00 8.02 -10.00
CA ARG A 563 8.46 7.56 -8.71
C ARG A 563 9.04 8.25 -7.49
N PHE A 564 10.27 8.77 -7.54
CA PHE A 564 10.94 9.46 -6.44
C PHE A 564 11.08 10.95 -6.78
N ARG A 565 10.03 11.72 -6.54
CA ARG A 565 9.97 13.14 -6.92
C ARG A 565 10.44 14.04 -5.78
N PRO A 566 10.95 15.25 -6.06
CA PRO A 566 11.13 16.28 -5.04
C PRO A 566 9.81 16.49 -4.29
N ASP A 567 9.88 16.64 -2.96
CA ASP A 567 8.71 16.91 -2.14
C ASP A 567 8.39 18.42 -2.15
N PRO A 568 7.31 18.87 -2.83
CA PRO A 568 6.95 20.28 -2.89
C PRO A 568 6.35 20.81 -1.57
N PHE A 569 6.00 19.91 -0.64
CA PHE A 569 5.36 20.23 0.64
C PHE A 569 6.34 20.15 1.81
N ALA A 570 7.63 19.89 1.56
CA ALA A 570 8.63 19.64 2.59
C ALA A 570 8.74 20.78 3.63
N ALA A 571 8.53 22.02 3.20
CA ALA A 571 8.54 23.18 4.09
C ALA A 571 7.32 23.18 5.02
N GLU A 572 6.11 23.00 4.50
CA GLU A 572 4.89 22.94 5.32
C GLU A 572 4.84 21.71 6.23
N ALA A 573 5.41 20.59 5.78
CA ALA A 573 5.46 19.36 6.55
C ALA A 573 6.60 19.30 7.59
N GLY A 574 7.44 20.33 7.67
CA GLY A 574 8.54 20.39 8.63
C GLY A 574 9.61 19.31 8.40
N VAL A 575 9.90 19.00 7.14
CA VAL A 575 10.89 18.02 6.70
C VAL A 575 11.94 18.61 5.74
N ALA A 576 11.92 19.93 5.53
CA ALA A 576 12.87 20.64 4.68
C ALA A 576 14.32 20.61 5.19
N GLN A 577 14.53 20.24 6.46
CA GLN A 577 15.86 20.06 7.06
C GLN A 577 16.60 18.82 6.54
N TYR A 578 15.89 17.88 5.90
CA TYR A 578 16.53 16.70 5.32
C TYR A 578 17.19 17.03 3.99
N GLU A 579 18.35 16.45 3.73
CA GLU A 579 19.08 16.67 2.48
C GLU A 579 18.27 16.15 1.28
N THR A 580 17.90 17.05 0.37
CA THR A 580 17.06 16.75 -0.81
C THR A 580 15.75 16.02 -0.46
N PRO A 581 14.76 16.71 0.13
CA PRO A 581 13.50 16.07 0.52
C PRO A 581 12.78 15.55 -0.72
N ARG A 582 12.49 14.25 -0.72
CA ARG A 582 11.79 13.53 -1.80
C ARG A 582 10.56 12.84 -1.23
N MET A 583 9.63 12.55 -2.12
CA MET A 583 8.47 11.70 -1.87
C MET A 583 8.38 10.59 -2.92
N TYR A 584 7.83 9.46 -2.49
CA TYR A 584 7.63 8.27 -3.31
C TYR A 584 6.15 8.06 -3.63
N GLY A 585 5.81 7.92 -4.92
CA GLY A 585 4.45 7.64 -5.38
C GLY A 585 4.15 6.15 -5.38
N THR A 586 3.26 5.69 -4.49
CA THR A 586 3.08 4.26 -4.18
C THR A 586 2.25 3.49 -5.22
N GLY A 587 1.42 4.19 -6.00
CA GLY A 587 0.36 3.61 -6.81
C GLY A 587 -0.82 3.05 -5.99
N ASP A 588 -0.88 3.33 -4.69
CA ASP A 588 -2.01 2.95 -3.84
C ASP A 588 -3.03 4.09 -3.75
N LEU A 589 -4.32 3.73 -3.81
CA LEU A 589 -5.43 4.63 -3.65
C LEU A 589 -5.88 4.63 -2.19
N VAL A 590 -5.91 5.80 -1.56
CA VAL A 590 -6.26 5.98 -0.15
C VAL A 590 -7.16 7.20 0.02
N ARG A 591 -7.72 7.37 1.22
CA ARG A 591 -8.30 8.65 1.65
C ARG A 591 -7.92 8.98 3.09
N TRP A 592 -7.83 10.27 3.38
CA TRP A 592 -7.84 10.74 4.77
C TRP A 592 -9.25 10.67 5.35
N ARG A 593 -9.37 10.21 6.59
CA ARG A 593 -10.52 10.44 7.46
C ARG A 593 -10.38 11.77 8.18
N ALA A 594 -11.49 12.26 8.75
CA ALA A 594 -11.52 13.51 9.51
C ALA A 594 -10.65 13.47 10.78
N ASP A 595 -10.34 12.29 11.31
CA ASP A 595 -9.48 12.08 12.49
C ASP A 595 -7.98 11.95 12.15
N GLY A 596 -7.62 12.14 10.87
CA GLY A 596 -6.26 12.01 10.37
C GLY A 596 -5.76 10.56 10.34
N VAL A 597 -6.66 9.60 10.13
CA VAL A 597 -6.33 8.19 9.85
C VAL A 597 -6.52 7.91 8.35
N LEU A 598 -5.63 7.13 7.75
CA LEU A 598 -5.72 6.74 6.35
C LEU A 598 -6.48 5.44 6.15
N ASP A 599 -7.45 5.45 5.23
CA ASP A 599 -8.09 4.26 4.70
C ASP A 599 -7.45 3.82 3.40
N PHE A 600 -7.18 2.52 3.28
CA PHE A 600 -6.75 1.90 2.03
C PHE A 600 -7.96 1.51 1.16
N LEU A 601 -7.97 1.94 -0.10
CA LEU A 601 -9.07 1.73 -1.04
C LEU A 601 -8.73 0.78 -2.18
N GLY A 602 -7.43 0.55 -2.45
CA GLY A 602 -6.97 -0.33 -3.50
C GLY A 602 -5.73 0.21 -4.19
N ARG A 603 -5.53 -0.19 -5.45
CA ARG A 603 -4.42 0.26 -6.30
C ARG A 603 -4.92 1.02 -7.51
N THR A 604 -4.12 2.00 -7.96
CA THR A 604 -4.35 2.71 -9.22
C THR A 604 -3.88 1.89 -10.43
N ASP A 605 -2.99 0.93 -10.20
CA ASP A 605 -2.43 0.03 -11.21
C ASP A 605 -3.01 -1.40 -11.11
N HIS A 606 -2.28 -2.36 -11.68
CA HIS A 606 -2.69 -3.76 -11.77
C HIS A 606 -1.85 -4.69 -10.90
N GLN A 607 -1.03 -4.13 -10.01
CA GLN A 607 -0.32 -4.95 -9.04
C GLN A 607 -1.31 -5.56 -8.05
N VAL A 608 -0.94 -6.71 -7.52
CA VAL A 608 -1.73 -7.41 -6.51
C VAL A 608 -0.83 -7.87 -5.38
N LYS A 609 -1.39 -7.98 -4.18
CA LYS A 609 -0.76 -8.62 -3.03
C LYS A 609 -1.42 -9.98 -2.86
N ILE A 610 -0.67 -11.06 -3.08
CA ILE A 610 -1.15 -12.43 -2.87
C ILE A 610 -0.26 -13.09 -1.84
N ARG A 611 -0.85 -13.49 -0.70
CA ARG A 611 -0.13 -14.09 0.43
C ARG A 611 1.02 -13.19 0.92
N GLY A 612 0.79 -11.88 0.89
CA GLY A 612 1.73 -10.82 1.25
C GLY A 612 2.86 -10.56 0.26
N GLN A 613 2.90 -11.26 -0.88
CA GLN A 613 3.88 -11.00 -1.93
C GLN A 613 3.34 -9.99 -2.93
N ARG A 614 4.11 -8.95 -3.23
CA ARG A 614 3.76 -7.94 -4.23
C ARG A 614 4.07 -8.47 -5.63
N LEU A 615 3.03 -8.71 -6.41
CA LEU A 615 3.13 -9.29 -7.75
C LEU A 615 2.72 -8.26 -8.80
N GLU A 616 3.54 -8.16 -9.84
CA GLU A 616 3.24 -7.42 -11.06
C GLU A 616 2.62 -8.39 -12.06
N LEU A 617 1.31 -8.26 -12.29
CA LEU A 617 0.61 -9.11 -13.25
C LEU A 617 1.19 -8.96 -14.66
N GLY A 618 1.68 -7.76 -15.00
CA GLY A 618 2.39 -7.48 -16.24
C GLY A 618 3.65 -8.33 -16.46
N GLU A 619 4.38 -8.71 -15.40
CA GLU A 619 5.56 -9.59 -15.51
C GLU A 619 5.14 -10.98 -16.02
N ILE A 620 4.02 -11.48 -15.51
CA ILE A 620 3.45 -12.78 -15.90
C ILE A 620 2.87 -12.69 -17.31
N GLU A 621 2.05 -11.66 -17.58
CA GLU A 621 1.44 -11.39 -18.89
C GLU A 621 2.52 -11.27 -19.98
N ALA A 622 3.58 -10.50 -19.75
CA ALA A 622 4.68 -10.32 -20.70
C ALA A 622 5.41 -11.63 -21.01
N ARG A 623 5.55 -12.52 -20.03
CA ARG A 623 6.16 -13.84 -20.26
C ARG A 623 5.24 -14.74 -21.07
N ILE A 624 3.96 -14.82 -20.71
CA ILE A 624 2.96 -15.61 -21.46
C ILE A 624 2.82 -15.11 -22.90
N ASN A 625 2.84 -13.79 -23.11
CA ASN A 625 2.77 -13.17 -24.44
C ASN A 625 3.94 -13.54 -25.38
N ARG A 626 5.03 -14.12 -24.86
CA ARG A 626 6.15 -14.62 -25.67
C ARG A 626 5.95 -16.07 -26.13
N ALA A 627 4.92 -16.77 -25.65
CA ALA A 627 4.67 -18.15 -26.01
C ALA A 627 4.02 -18.28 -27.39
N ASP A 628 4.39 -19.33 -28.13
CA ASP A 628 3.82 -19.65 -29.43
C ASP A 628 2.30 -19.82 -29.33
N GLY A 629 1.55 -19.24 -30.27
CA GLY A 629 0.09 -19.36 -30.34
C GLY A 629 -0.71 -18.38 -29.48
N VAL A 630 -0.06 -17.60 -28.61
CA VAL A 630 -0.70 -16.56 -27.80
C VAL A 630 -0.66 -15.22 -28.53
N ARG A 631 -1.83 -14.63 -28.80
CA ARG A 631 -1.95 -13.26 -29.34
C ARG A 631 -1.79 -12.23 -28.23
N GLN A 632 -2.45 -12.47 -27.11
CA GLN A 632 -2.44 -11.60 -25.94
C GLN A 632 -2.88 -12.40 -24.71
N ALA A 633 -2.29 -12.12 -23.56
CA ALA A 633 -2.62 -12.69 -22.26
C ALA A 633 -2.97 -11.60 -21.27
N VAL A 634 -3.96 -11.88 -20.42
CA VAL A 634 -4.32 -11.06 -19.27
C VAL A 634 -4.42 -11.95 -18.05
N VAL A 635 -3.77 -11.54 -16.97
CA VAL A 635 -3.79 -12.28 -15.70
C VAL A 635 -4.63 -11.48 -14.72
N VAL A 636 -5.51 -12.15 -13.99
CA VAL A 636 -6.33 -11.54 -12.94
C VAL A 636 -6.34 -12.41 -11.68
N PRO A 637 -6.39 -11.81 -10.48
CA PRO A 637 -6.71 -12.53 -9.27
C PRO A 637 -8.20 -12.92 -9.27
N LYS A 638 -8.51 -14.14 -8.83
CA LYS A 638 -9.87 -14.63 -8.56
C LYS A 638 -9.92 -15.19 -7.14
N GLY A 639 -11.03 -14.98 -6.44
CA GLY A 639 -11.22 -15.33 -5.02
C GLY A 639 -10.77 -14.23 -4.06
N GLU A 640 -11.05 -14.40 -2.76
CA GLU A 640 -10.80 -13.39 -1.72
C GLU A 640 -9.82 -13.88 -0.66
N GLY A 641 -8.96 -12.97 -0.18
CA GLY A 641 -8.00 -13.22 0.91
C GLY A 641 -7.05 -14.40 0.62
N ALA A 642 -7.05 -15.40 1.50
CA ALA A 642 -6.14 -16.54 1.39
C ALA A 642 -6.47 -17.50 0.21
N GLU A 643 -7.70 -17.45 -0.31
CA GLU A 643 -8.13 -18.25 -1.47
C GLU A 643 -7.86 -17.57 -2.81
N THR A 644 -7.34 -16.34 -2.80
CA THR A 644 -6.99 -15.62 -4.02
C THR A 644 -5.95 -16.41 -4.82
N ARG A 645 -6.29 -16.70 -6.08
CA ARG A 645 -5.45 -17.39 -7.05
C ARG A 645 -5.35 -16.60 -8.35
N LEU A 646 -4.24 -16.77 -9.05
CA LEU A 646 -4.04 -16.16 -10.37
C LEU A 646 -4.72 -17.02 -11.44
N VAL A 647 -5.47 -16.37 -12.33
CA VAL A 647 -6.08 -16.98 -13.52
C VAL A 647 -5.57 -16.23 -14.75
N ALA A 648 -5.03 -16.96 -15.72
CA ALA A 648 -4.54 -16.40 -16.98
C ALA A 648 -5.56 -16.64 -18.10
N TYR A 649 -6.01 -15.55 -18.72
CA TYR A 649 -6.89 -15.57 -19.88
C TYR A 649 -6.05 -15.31 -21.12
N LEU A 650 -6.09 -16.26 -22.06
CA LEU A 650 -5.23 -16.29 -23.24
C LEU A 650 -6.08 -16.11 -24.49
N GLU A 651 -5.77 -15.10 -25.27
CA GLU A 651 -6.30 -14.99 -26.62
C GLU A 651 -5.44 -15.78 -27.59
N GLU A 652 -6.04 -16.73 -28.30
CA GLU A 652 -5.32 -17.58 -29.23
C GLU A 652 -5.14 -16.92 -30.61
N THR A 653 -4.00 -17.18 -31.28
CA THR A 653 -3.83 -16.80 -32.69
C THR A 653 -4.69 -17.66 -33.64
N GLY A 654 -5.23 -18.78 -33.14
CA GLY A 654 -6.15 -19.68 -33.82
C GLY A 654 -6.61 -20.80 -32.86
N PRO A 655 -7.72 -21.51 -33.14
CA PRO A 655 -8.25 -22.51 -32.22
C PRO A 655 -7.25 -23.63 -31.91
N GLY A 656 -6.93 -23.83 -30.62
CA GLY A 656 -5.99 -24.86 -30.17
C GLY A 656 -4.54 -24.57 -30.53
N ALA A 657 -4.20 -23.32 -30.85
CA ALA A 657 -2.83 -22.90 -31.16
C ALA A 657 -1.95 -22.83 -29.90
N VAL A 658 -2.56 -22.72 -28.72
CA VAL A 658 -1.85 -22.53 -27.45
C VAL A 658 -1.60 -23.88 -26.75
N ASP A 659 -0.32 -24.16 -26.45
CA ASP A 659 0.07 -25.25 -25.57
C ASP A 659 0.20 -24.76 -24.12
N ILE A 660 -0.89 -24.92 -23.34
CA ILE A 660 -0.94 -24.52 -21.93
C ILE A 660 0.11 -25.24 -21.08
N ALA A 661 0.41 -26.51 -21.39
CA ALA A 661 1.39 -27.28 -20.62
C ALA A 661 2.80 -26.71 -20.82
N LYS A 662 3.16 -26.34 -22.07
CA LYS A 662 4.42 -25.66 -22.38
C LYS A 662 4.52 -24.28 -21.71
N ILE A 663 3.45 -23.49 -21.73
CA ILE A 663 3.40 -22.18 -21.04
C ILE A 663 3.62 -22.36 -19.55
N ARG A 664 2.87 -23.28 -18.90
CA ARG A 664 3.00 -23.52 -17.46
C ARG A 664 4.41 -23.96 -17.09
N ALA A 665 5.03 -24.83 -17.90
CA ALA A 665 6.41 -25.27 -17.70
C ALA A 665 7.41 -24.10 -17.80
N ASP A 666 7.25 -23.20 -18.78
CA ASP A 666 8.09 -21.99 -18.90
C ASP A 666 7.91 -21.07 -17.69
N LEU A 667 6.68 -20.82 -17.24
CA LEU A 667 6.43 -19.97 -16.07
C LEU A 667 7.04 -20.56 -14.80
N VAL A 668 6.87 -21.86 -14.55
CA VAL A 668 7.46 -22.55 -13.38
C VAL A 668 9.00 -22.48 -13.41
N ALA A 669 9.61 -22.55 -14.59
CA ALA A 669 11.06 -22.48 -14.72
C ALA A 669 11.64 -21.08 -14.47
N ASN A 670 10.84 -20.02 -14.61
CA ASN A 670 11.35 -18.63 -14.66
C ASN A 670 10.77 -17.70 -13.61
N LEU A 671 9.61 -18.03 -13.05
CA LEU A 671 8.90 -17.23 -12.06
C LEU A 671 8.80 -17.96 -10.72
N PRO A 672 8.74 -17.23 -9.59
CA PRO A 672 8.35 -17.80 -8.30
C PRO A 672 7.00 -18.52 -8.39
N GLU A 673 6.82 -19.58 -7.59
CA GLU A 673 5.60 -20.42 -7.60
C GLU A 673 4.31 -19.59 -7.45
N VAL A 674 4.32 -18.58 -6.58
CA VAL A 674 3.15 -17.72 -6.33
C VAL A 674 2.73 -16.89 -7.55
N MET A 675 3.64 -16.68 -8.52
CA MET A 675 3.37 -15.95 -9.77
C MET A 675 2.84 -16.85 -10.88
N VAL A 676 2.85 -18.17 -10.71
CA VAL A 676 2.35 -19.11 -11.72
C VAL A 676 0.83 -19.20 -11.62
N PRO A 677 0.07 -18.88 -12.70
CA PRO A 677 -1.39 -19.01 -12.70
C PRO A 677 -1.84 -20.44 -12.35
N ALA A 678 -2.86 -20.52 -11.49
CA ALA A 678 -3.48 -21.77 -11.08
C ALA A 678 -4.35 -22.36 -12.19
N GLN A 679 -4.95 -21.49 -13.02
CA GLN A 679 -5.84 -21.85 -14.13
C GLN A 679 -5.51 -21.03 -15.38
N PHE A 680 -5.73 -21.63 -16.54
CA PHE A 680 -5.56 -21.01 -17.85
C PHE A 680 -6.86 -21.18 -18.64
N VAL A 681 -7.41 -20.08 -19.14
CA VAL A 681 -8.65 -20.04 -19.91
C VAL A 681 -8.33 -19.50 -21.30
N THR A 682 -8.56 -20.28 -22.35
CA THR A 682 -8.40 -19.81 -23.73
C THR A 682 -9.68 -19.17 -24.24
N LEU A 683 -9.53 -18.04 -24.92
CA LEU A 683 -10.61 -17.26 -25.50
C LEU A 683 -10.31 -16.99 -26.98
N ALA A 684 -11.36 -16.99 -27.80
CA ALA A 684 -11.24 -16.57 -29.19
C ALA A 684 -10.90 -15.09 -29.33
N ALA A 685 -11.37 -14.26 -28.39
CA ALA A 685 -11.02 -12.86 -28.26
C ALA A 685 -11.14 -12.41 -26.79
N LEU A 686 -10.23 -11.56 -26.33
CA LEU A 686 -10.40 -10.90 -25.03
C LEU A 686 -11.54 -9.87 -25.10
N PRO A 687 -12.42 -9.79 -24.08
CA PRO A 687 -13.44 -8.76 -24.02
C PRO A 687 -12.77 -7.38 -23.92
N LEU A 688 -13.29 -6.41 -24.67
CA LEU A 688 -12.76 -5.04 -24.70
C LEU A 688 -13.81 -4.05 -24.20
N THR A 689 -13.36 -3.03 -23.48
CA THR A 689 -14.14 -1.83 -23.16
C THR A 689 -14.42 -1.03 -24.44
N PRO A 690 -15.37 -0.06 -24.42
CA PRO A 690 -15.59 0.85 -25.56
C PRO A 690 -14.32 1.57 -26.04
N ASN A 691 -13.36 1.79 -25.13
CA ASN A 691 -12.05 2.39 -25.41
C ASN A 691 -11.00 1.39 -25.93
N ARG A 692 -11.41 0.18 -26.34
CA ARG A 692 -10.54 -0.90 -26.87
C ARG A 692 -9.44 -1.38 -25.92
N LYS A 693 -9.57 -1.15 -24.61
CA LYS A 693 -8.75 -1.78 -23.56
C LYS A 693 -9.41 -3.08 -23.10
N VAL A 694 -8.67 -4.07 -22.62
CA VAL A 694 -9.26 -5.32 -22.10
C VAL A 694 -10.18 -5.02 -20.91
N ASP A 695 -11.42 -5.48 -21.00
CA ASP A 695 -12.41 -5.41 -19.93
C ASP A 695 -12.26 -6.62 -19.01
N ARG A 696 -11.48 -6.43 -17.94
CA ARG A 696 -11.22 -7.48 -16.96
C ARG A 696 -12.43 -7.90 -16.15
N LYS A 697 -13.47 -7.05 -16.05
CA LYS A 697 -14.71 -7.37 -15.34
C LYS A 697 -15.63 -8.25 -16.19
N ALA A 698 -15.50 -8.16 -17.52
CA ALA A 698 -16.24 -8.99 -18.46
C ALA A 698 -15.57 -10.35 -18.76
N LEU A 699 -14.45 -10.69 -18.11
CA LEU A 699 -13.81 -11.99 -18.26
C LEU A 699 -14.70 -13.09 -17.65
N PRO A 700 -14.90 -14.22 -18.37
CA PRO A 700 -15.75 -15.30 -17.89
C PRO A 700 -15.15 -15.97 -16.65
N GLU A 701 -15.99 -16.55 -15.79
CA GLU A 701 -15.49 -17.38 -14.70
C GLU A 701 -14.77 -18.63 -15.27
N PRO A 702 -13.63 -19.04 -14.66
CA PRO A 702 -12.77 -20.11 -15.15
C PRO A 702 -13.33 -21.53 -14.97
#